data_AF-A0AAN4W411-F1
#
_entry.id   AF-A0AAN4W411-F1
#
_cell.length_a   1.000
_cell.length_b   1.000
_cell.length_c   1.000
_cell.angle_alpha   90.00
_cell.angle_beta   90.00
_cell.angle_gamma   90.00
#
_symmetry.space_group_name_H-M   'P 1'
#
loop_
_entity.id
_entity.type
_entity.pdbx_description
1 polymer ?
#
loop_
_entity_poly.entity_id
_entity_poly.type
_entity_poly.pdbx_seq_one_letter_code
_entity_poly.pdbx_strand_id
1 'polypeptide(L)'
;MNSLPKLIFFALLMGFHAVHGQHYDQTLKKQVTSEIKALQKAIEKAEAQGIDCLKEKMTLRTAEVFAEFADWDEAHPAENVRYFKMVHAYKNKADSMATVLPSFERQEILLMLDDAQVSLENLCSGAWSRPKTPKVRWDKVTLEKDQLTFNHQPVFLADWTWKPKTEALQEYYGQLNGFFISPNYLLNEQEKLSPRANKELANIDKKEVGFVFMNHKTVPDWAKKKYGDGFSMREDTYTAYDIDHPGAREMQEMLLGKIVPQLSGKSCSALGYMLCNEPHFYTTKDAWATGPVSDYTMEKFKAWLQQKHGNIQHLNELWHSSFQNFETVKLEIPIAEALQGTAQWYDWVTFNNQRVTEWFQFLKSTTLKYDPEAKVHLKVMPQLWTQNRRNHGLDFEALMELSDIIGNDVGAAHHKLWGKPDQWESKYSFDWRDMCMSYDFFKSLHPEKMVFNTETHYLSTNRSRKLDMSPKYVRMAYWWAHLHGLDASQAWYWARMADGAPKHNAGKGYAASNNHQPRVVNEVTATLMDLNTHSEAIKNFQRQEKPVRIFYSETSATQKADHMDQLFELYESLYFEGLPIGFATAHLMERTAKPWPVVLIKDTPRITAAERECIQAYLKKGGEIITDGKSLKSDEYGRPFPAIRHPGLKTLPPAQTFQKEVSQHAALKAALPKIKVVEENGKAFKTVAWKSMETPEGKLLFSVANFGKDPVDISFRRADGTPCTAVTDMNLSFPYPAIIQLKKYESIFVEVDPEKQEL
;
A
#
# COMPACT_ATOMS: atom_id res chain seq x y z
N MET A 1 -30.34 -1.37 18.74
CA MET A 1 -30.30 -2.62 19.53
C MET A 1 -31.37 -3.65 19.09
N ASN A 2 -31.71 -3.77 17.79
CA ASN A 2 -32.76 -4.68 17.29
C ASN A 2 -32.33 -5.62 16.13
N SER A 3 -31.03 -5.93 15.98
CA SER A 3 -30.53 -6.81 14.90
C SER A 3 -30.13 -8.22 15.35
N LEU A 4 -30.11 -8.49 16.66
CA LEU A 4 -29.63 -9.75 17.22
C LEU A 4 -30.50 -11.00 16.90
N PRO A 5 -31.84 -10.92 16.77
CA PRO A 5 -32.64 -12.12 16.48
C PRO A 5 -32.51 -12.62 15.04
N LYS A 6 -32.12 -11.74 14.09
CA LYS A 6 -32.02 -12.11 12.66
C LYS A 6 -30.70 -12.84 12.37
N LEU A 7 -29.59 -12.48 13.03
CA LEU A 7 -28.27 -13.08 12.78
C LEU A 7 -28.19 -14.58 13.13
N ILE A 8 -28.92 -15.02 14.16
CA ILE A 8 -28.93 -16.43 14.61
C ILE A 8 -29.70 -17.33 13.62
N PHE A 9 -30.61 -16.76 12.82
CA PHE A 9 -31.29 -17.49 11.75
C PHE A 9 -30.35 -17.83 10.57
N PHE A 10 -29.24 -17.10 10.38
CA PHE A 10 -28.34 -17.22 9.23
C PHE A 10 -27.28 -18.34 9.34
N ALA A 11 -26.84 -18.72 10.54
CA ALA A 11 -25.86 -19.80 10.71
C ALA A 11 -26.46 -21.20 10.46
N LEU A 12 -27.77 -21.35 10.64
CA LEU A 12 -28.50 -22.62 10.46
C LEU A 12 -28.83 -22.94 8.99
N LEU A 13 -28.80 -21.95 8.08
CA LEU A 13 -29.21 -22.14 6.69
C LEU A 13 -28.15 -22.78 5.78
N MET A 14 -26.85 -22.72 6.13
CA MET A 14 -25.80 -23.38 5.32
C MET A 14 -25.88 -24.92 5.33
N GLY A 15 -26.62 -25.51 6.27
CA GLY A 15 -26.74 -26.97 6.40
C GLY A 15 -27.92 -27.63 5.66
N PHE A 16 -28.90 -26.87 5.16
CA PHE A 16 -30.20 -27.43 4.74
C PHE A 16 -30.56 -27.34 3.25
N HIS A 17 -29.76 -26.69 2.39
CA HIS A 17 -30.25 -26.21 1.08
C HIS A 17 -29.76 -26.99 -0.15
N ALA A 18 -29.67 -28.32 -0.07
CA ALA A 18 -29.37 -29.14 -1.25
C ALA A 18 -30.61 -29.51 -2.09
N VAL A 19 -31.84 -29.17 -1.68
CA VAL A 19 -33.07 -29.68 -2.33
C VAL A 19 -34.02 -28.59 -2.90
N HIS A 20 -33.83 -27.29 -2.61
CA HIS A 20 -34.76 -26.22 -3.04
C HIS A 20 -34.09 -24.97 -3.69
N GLY A 21 -32.88 -25.09 -4.23
CA GLY A 21 -32.03 -23.96 -4.64
C GLY A 21 -32.66 -22.98 -5.64
N GLN A 22 -33.32 -23.45 -6.70
CA GLN A 22 -33.87 -22.56 -7.75
C GLN A 22 -35.04 -21.68 -7.28
N HIS A 23 -35.91 -22.21 -6.43
CA HIS A 23 -37.03 -21.42 -5.90
C HIS A 23 -36.57 -20.33 -4.94
N TYR A 24 -35.58 -20.64 -4.10
CA TYR A 24 -35.00 -19.69 -3.15
C TYR A 24 -34.33 -18.51 -3.86
N ASP A 25 -33.58 -18.79 -4.92
CA ASP A 25 -32.84 -17.76 -5.65
C ASP A 25 -33.77 -16.82 -6.45
N GLN A 26 -34.84 -17.38 -7.04
CA GLN A 26 -35.91 -16.58 -7.64
C GLN A 26 -36.61 -15.66 -6.63
N THR A 27 -36.78 -16.12 -5.38
CA THR A 27 -37.32 -15.28 -4.29
C THR A 27 -36.35 -14.14 -3.96
N LEU A 28 -35.05 -14.42 -3.80
CA LEU A 28 -34.04 -13.39 -3.55
C LEU A 28 -33.97 -12.36 -4.69
N LYS A 29 -34.02 -12.80 -5.95
CA LYS A 29 -34.03 -11.90 -7.12
C LYS A 29 -35.21 -10.92 -7.11
N LYS A 30 -36.41 -11.42 -6.77
CA LYS A 30 -37.61 -10.57 -6.60
C LYS A 30 -37.46 -9.60 -5.44
N GLN A 31 -36.90 -10.05 -4.31
CA GLN A 31 -36.62 -9.21 -3.15
C GLN A 31 -35.64 -8.09 -3.49
N VAL A 32 -34.50 -8.41 -4.12
CA VAL A 32 -33.50 -7.41 -4.56
C VAL A 32 -34.15 -6.35 -5.46
N THR A 33 -34.95 -6.77 -6.44
CA THR A 33 -35.66 -5.84 -7.32
C THR A 33 -36.64 -4.95 -6.56
N SER A 34 -37.31 -5.49 -5.54
CA SER A 34 -38.22 -4.73 -4.68
C SER A 34 -37.47 -3.71 -3.82
N GLU A 35 -36.37 -4.13 -3.19
CA GLU A 35 -35.57 -3.29 -2.30
C GLU A 35 -34.80 -2.19 -3.05
N ILE A 36 -34.37 -2.43 -4.29
CA ILE A 36 -33.82 -1.39 -5.18
C ILE A 36 -34.87 -0.29 -5.40
N LYS A 37 -36.13 -0.66 -5.70
CA LYS A 37 -37.22 0.32 -5.88
C LYS A 37 -37.57 1.03 -4.57
N ALA A 38 -37.50 0.34 -3.44
CA ALA A 38 -37.74 0.94 -2.13
C ALA A 38 -36.66 1.99 -1.80
N LEU A 39 -35.38 1.66 -1.97
CA LEU A 39 -34.28 2.59 -1.77
C LEU A 39 -34.37 3.79 -2.73
N GLN A 40 -34.69 3.58 -4.00
CA GLN A 40 -34.90 4.67 -4.97
C GLN A 40 -35.95 5.68 -4.49
N LYS A 41 -37.10 5.20 -3.97
CA LYS A 41 -38.14 6.08 -3.39
C LYS A 41 -37.67 6.77 -2.11
N ALA A 42 -36.90 6.08 -1.28
CA ALA A 42 -36.35 6.67 -0.05
C ALA A 42 -35.35 7.80 -0.38
N ILE A 43 -34.52 7.62 -1.41
CA ILE A 43 -33.62 8.65 -1.94
C ILE A 43 -34.41 9.86 -2.41
N GLU A 44 -35.44 9.69 -3.26
CA GLU A 44 -36.27 10.80 -3.75
C GLU A 44 -36.91 11.59 -2.60
N LYS A 45 -37.41 10.89 -1.57
CA LYS A 45 -37.97 11.52 -0.37
C LYS A 45 -36.92 12.31 0.42
N ALA A 46 -35.73 11.73 0.61
CA ALA A 46 -34.65 12.37 1.36
C ALA A 46 -34.09 13.60 0.62
N GLU A 47 -33.93 13.51 -0.71
CA GLU A 47 -33.49 14.65 -1.53
C GLU A 47 -34.51 15.80 -1.53
N ALA A 48 -35.81 15.48 -1.50
CA ALA A 48 -36.86 16.50 -1.33
C ALA A 48 -36.78 17.22 0.04
N GLN A 49 -36.10 16.64 1.03
CA GLN A 49 -35.79 17.26 2.33
C GLN A 49 -34.41 17.95 2.37
N GLY A 50 -33.68 17.98 1.24
CA GLY A 50 -32.36 18.58 1.16
C GLY A 50 -31.21 17.70 1.67
N ILE A 51 -31.46 16.40 1.91
CA ILE A 51 -30.43 15.45 2.35
C ILE A 51 -29.59 15.02 1.13
N ASP A 52 -28.26 15.13 1.27
CA ASP A 52 -27.33 14.63 0.25
C ASP A 52 -27.36 13.10 0.19
N CYS A 53 -27.81 12.52 -0.92
CA CYS A 53 -28.02 11.08 -1.10
C CYS A 53 -26.99 10.42 -2.04
N LEU A 54 -25.80 11.03 -2.22
CA LEU A 54 -24.79 10.53 -3.15
C LEU A 54 -24.34 9.10 -2.81
N LYS A 55 -24.17 8.78 -1.52
CA LYS A 55 -23.78 7.43 -1.05
C LYS A 55 -24.84 6.39 -1.37
N GLU A 56 -26.11 6.72 -1.19
CA GLU A 56 -27.21 5.79 -1.44
C GLU A 56 -27.45 5.59 -2.93
N LYS A 57 -27.24 6.61 -3.77
CA LYS A 57 -27.22 6.46 -5.23
C LYS A 57 -26.09 5.53 -5.70
N MET A 58 -24.91 5.63 -5.09
CA MET A 58 -23.81 4.70 -5.34
C MET A 58 -24.14 3.27 -4.88
N THR A 59 -24.81 3.13 -3.73
CA THR A 59 -25.29 1.83 -3.22
C THR A 59 -26.29 1.19 -4.17
N LEU A 60 -27.24 1.98 -4.68
CA LEU A 60 -28.21 1.53 -5.70
C LEU A 60 -27.49 1.01 -6.95
N ARG A 61 -26.52 1.77 -7.47
CA ARG A 61 -25.72 1.34 -8.63
C ARG A 61 -24.92 0.07 -8.36
N THR A 62 -24.43 -0.12 -7.13
CA THR A 62 -23.73 -1.36 -6.76
C THR A 62 -24.69 -2.55 -6.76
N ALA A 63 -25.90 -2.37 -6.22
CA ALA A 63 -26.93 -3.39 -6.24
C ALA A 63 -27.35 -3.78 -7.66
N GLU A 64 -27.52 -2.80 -8.57
CA GLU A 64 -27.84 -3.04 -9.98
C GLU A 64 -26.76 -3.88 -10.68
N VAL A 65 -25.50 -3.45 -10.59
CA VAL A 65 -24.36 -4.13 -11.24
C VAL A 65 -24.19 -5.55 -10.72
N PHE A 66 -24.24 -5.75 -9.40
CA PHE A 66 -24.04 -7.09 -8.83
C PHE A 66 -25.27 -7.99 -8.96
N ALA A 67 -26.48 -7.44 -9.14
CA ALA A 67 -27.64 -8.26 -9.50
C ALA A 67 -27.46 -8.89 -10.90
N GLU A 68 -26.90 -8.14 -11.86
CA GLU A 68 -26.54 -8.67 -13.19
C GLU A 68 -25.41 -9.72 -13.09
N PHE A 69 -24.42 -9.50 -12.23
CA PHE A 69 -23.34 -10.47 -12.03
C PHE A 69 -23.84 -11.77 -11.38
N ALA A 70 -24.73 -11.68 -10.39
CA ALA A 70 -25.35 -12.84 -9.78
C ALA A 70 -26.23 -13.62 -10.78
N ASP A 71 -26.96 -12.92 -11.66
CA ASP A 71 -27.69 -13.54 -12.77
C ASP A 71 -26.76 -14.30 -13.72
N TRP A 72 -25.58 -13.73 -14.02
CA TRP A 72 -24.58 -14.40 -14.83
C TRP A 72 -24.03 -15.65 -14.13
N ASP A 73 -23.72 -15.56 -12.84
CA ASP A 73 -23.18 -16.67 -12.05
C ASP A 73 -24.17 -17.84 -11.92
N GLU A 74 -25.46 -17.53 -11.75
CA GLU A 74 -26.55 -18.51 -11.73
C GLU A 74 -26.64 -19.27 -13.06
N ALA A 75 -26.44 -18.57 -14.19
CA ALA A 75 -26.47 -19.16 -15.52
C ALA A 75 -25.19 -19.93 -15.89
N HIS A 76 -24.06 -19.69 -15.21
CA HIS A 76 -22.74 -20.25 -15.56
C HIS A 76 -22.01 -20.94 -14.39
N PRO A 77 -22.65 -21.89 -13.68
CA PRO A 77 -22.04 -22.54 -12.50
C PRO A 77 -20.73 -23.27 -12.84
N ALA A 78 -20.63 -23.86 -14.03
CA ALA A 78 -19.43 -24.60 -14.45
C ALA A 78 -18.17 -23.73 -14.52
N GLU A 79 -18.29 -22.48 -14.98
CA GLU A 79 -17.18 -21.54 -15.00
C GLU A 79 -16.76 -21.14 -13.58
N ASN A 80 -17.73 -20.91 -12.70
CA ASN A 80 -17.44 -20.62 -11.29
C ASN A 80 -16.75 -21.79 -10.58
N VAL A 81 -17.16 -23.04 -10.84
CA VAL A 81 -16.44 -24.23 -10.36
C VAL A 81 -14.99 -24.23 -10.82
N ARG A 82 -14.74 -23.89 -12.09
CA ARG A 82 -13.37 -23.82 -12.64
C ARG A 82 -12.51 -22.83 -11.85
N TYR A 83 -13.01 -21.63 -11.59
CA TYR A 83 -12.25 -20.62 -10.84
C TYR A 83 -12.07 -20.99 -9.37
N PHE A 84 -13.10 -21.50 -8.69
CA PHE A 84 -12.95 -21.95 -7.30
C PHE A 84 -11.96 -23.11 -7.16
N LYS A 85 -11.85 -24.01 -8.16
CA LYS A 85 -10.81 -25.06 -8.20
C LYS A 85 -9.38 -24.53 -8.24
N MET A 86 -9.16 -23.30 -8.71
CA MET A 86 -7.84 -22.66 -8.73
C MET A 86 -7.42 -22.11 -7.37
N VAL A 87 -8.33 -22.00 -6.40
CA VAL A 87 -8.07 -21.37 -5.10
C VAL A 87 -7.91 -22.44 -4.03
N HIS A 88 -6.74 -22.51 -3.40
CA HIS A 88 -6.39 -23.58 -2.46
C HIS A 88 -7.48 -23.85 -1.40
N ALA A 89 -7.96 -22.82 -0.69
CA ALA A 89 -8.95 -22.96 0.37
C ALA A 89 -10.37 -23.32 -0.10
N TYR A 90 -10.67 -23.15 -1.39
CA TYR A 90 -11.99 -23.42 -1.96
C TYR A 90 -12.02 -24.63 -2.89
N LYS A 91 -10.86 -25.16 -3.32
CA LYS A 91 -10.74 -26.21 -4.33
C LYS A 91 -11.61 -27.44 -4.05
N ASN A 92 -11.60 -27.91 -2.81
CA ASN A 92 -12.33 -29.14 -2.42
C ASN A 92 -13.84 -28.92 -2.21
N LYS A 93 -14.29 -27.67 -2.22
CA LYS A 93 -15.70 -27.28 -2.09
C LYS A 93 -16.18 -26.46 -3.29
N ALA A 94 -15.46 -26.51 -4.42
CA ALA A 94 -15.69 -25.63 -5.56
C ALA A 94 -17.12 -25.73 -6.12
N ASP A 95 -17.67 -26.93 -6.23
CA ASP A 95 -19.06 -27.17 -6.65
C ASP A 95 -20.05 -26.49 -5.70
N SER A 96 -19.93 -26.73 -4.39
CA SER A 96 -20.78 -26.07 -3.39
C SER A 96 -20.62 -24.54 -3.41
N MET A 97 -19.39 -24.03 -3.52
CA MET A 97 -19.13 -22.59 -3.58
C MET A 97 -19.75 -21.93 -4.81
N ALA A 98 -19.67 -22.59 -5.98
CA ALA A 98 -20.29 -22.10 -7.21
C ALA A 98 -21.83 -22.13 -7.12
N THR A 99 -22.41 -23.15 -6.50
CA THR A 99 -23.86 -23.25 -6.30
C THR A 99 -24.41 -22.16 -5.38
N VAL A 100 -23.70 -21.80 -4.31
CA VAL A 100 -24.20 -20.80 -3.34
C VAL A 100 -23.87 -19.36 -3.72
N LEU A 101 -22.96 -19.14 -4.68
CA LEU A 101 -22.45 -17.82 -5.03
C LEU A 101 -23.54 -16.81 -5.43
N PRO A 102 -24.49 -17.13 -6.34
CA PRO A 102 -25.51 -16.16 -6.75
C PRO A 102 -26.41 -15.71 -5.59
N SER A 103 -26.85 -16.67 -4.76
CA SER A 103 -27.66 -16.38 -3.58
C SER A 103 -26.87 -15.61 -2.53
N PHE A 104 -25.57 -15.89 -2.36
CA PHE A 104 -24.67 -15.12 -1.49
C PHE A 104 -24.58 -13.66 -1.94
N GLU A 105 -24.33 -13.40 -3.23
CA GLU A 105 -24.26 -12.04 -3.76
C GLU A 105 -25.59 -11.29 -3.56
N ARG A 106 -26.72 -11.92 -3.85
CA ARG A 106 -28.06 -11.32 -3.66
C ARG A 106 -28.36 -11.04 -2.17
N GLN A 107 -27.93 -11.90 -1.26
CA GLN A 107 -28.04 -11.65 0.18
C GLN A 107 -27.18 -10.46 0.62
N GLU A 108 -25.94 -10.37 0.14
CA GLU A 108 -25.07 -9.23 0.43
C GLU A 108 -25.64 -7.92 -0.14
N ILE A 109 -26.29 -7.96 -1.32
CA ILE A 109 -27.04 -6.82 -1.87
C ILE A 109 -28.19 -6.41 -0.93
N LEU A 110 -28.99 -7.37 -0.44
CA LEU A 110 -30.11 -7.06 0.46
C LEU A 110 -29.64 -6.42 1.77
N LEU A 111 -28.56 -6.93 2.37
CA LEU A 111 -27.96 -6.34 3.57
C LEU A 111 -27.49 -4.90 3.31
N MET A 112 -26.87 -4.66 2.15
CA MET A 112 -26.40 -3.35 1.74
C MET A 112 -27.54 -2.34 1.55
N LEU A 113 -28.64 -2.76 0.93
CA LEU A 113 -29.82 -1.93 0.71
C LEU A 113 -30.53 -1.61 2.04
N ASP A 114 -30.62 -2.58 2.95
CA ASP A 114 -31.18 -2.39 4.31
C ASP A 114 -30.36 -1.37 5.11
N ASP A 115 -29.01 -1.51 5.13
CA ASP A 115 -28.10 -0.57 5.80
C ASP A 115 -28.29 0.88 5.26
N ALA A 116 -28.47 1.04 3.94
CA ALA A 116 -28.70 2.34 3.30
C ALA A 116 -30.08 2.94 3.64
N GLN A 117 -31.15 2.12 3.65
CA GLN A 117 -32.48 2.57 4.04
C GLN A 117 -32.51 3.03 5.50
N VAL A 118 -31.95 2.23 6.42
CA VAL A 118 -31.83 2.60 7.84
C VAL A 118 -31.06 3.92 8.01
N SER A 119 -29.99 4.12 7.22
CA SER A 119 -29.23 5.37 7.26
C SER A 119 -30.06 6.57 6.80
N LEU A 120 -30.81 6.45 5.70
CA LEU A 120 -31.70 7.51 5.22
C LEU A 120 -32.84 7.81 6.19
N GLU A 121 -33.41 6.79 6.85
CA GLU A 121 -34.45 6.99 7.86
C GLU A 121 -33.95 7.83 9.04
N ASN A 122 -32.74 7.55 9.52
CA ASN A 122 -32.12 8.34 10.60
C ASN A 122 -31.78 9.77 10.15
N LEU A 123 -31.34 9.96 8.89
CA LEU A 123 -31.09 11.29 8.33
C LEU A 123 -32.40 12.08 8.16
N CYS A 124 -33.45 11.47 7.60
CA CYS A 124 -34.76 12.10 7.40
C CYS A 124 -35.47 12.44 8.70
N SER A 125 -35.25 11.66 9.77
CA SER A 125 -35.81 11.94 11.09
C SER A 125 -35.02 12.99 11.87
N GLY A 126 -33.84 13.39 11.40
CA GLY A 126 -32.93 14.28 12.11
C GLY A 126 -32.18 13.61 13.27
N ALA A 127 -32.29 12.28 13.42
CA ALA A 127 -31.52 11.53 14.41
C ALA A 127 -30.01 11.58 14.10
N TRP A 128 -29.65 11.61 12.81
CA TRP A 128 -28.28 11.81 12.31
C TRP A 128 -28.20 13.03 11.41
N SER A 129 -27.00 13.60 11.27
CA SER A 129 -26.72 14.63 10.27
C SER A 129 -25.39 14.35 9.57
N ARG A 130 -25.40 14.31 8.24
CA ARG A 130 -24.24 13.96 7.44
C ARG A 130 -23.75 15.17 6.66
N PRO A 131 -22.45 15.52 6.72
CA PRO A 131 -21.91 16.55 5.86
C PRO A 131 -21.97 16.12 4.38
N LYS A 132 -22.10 17.10 3.48
CA LYS A 132 -22.19 16.85 2.05
C LYS A 132 -20.87 16.27 1.52
N THR A 133 -20.94 15.21 0.74
CA THR A 133 -19.76 14.63 0.06
C THR A 133 -19.62 15.17 -1.36
N PRO A 134 -18.39 15.45 -1.86
CA PRO A 134 -18.21 15.88 -3.24
C PRO A 134 -18.37 14.71 -4.23
N LYS A 135 -19.12 14.92 -5.33
CA LYS A 135 -19.08 14.05 -6.52
C LYS A 135 -17.90 14.47 -7.39
N VAL A 136 -16.76 13.83 -7.21
CA VAL A 136 -15.49 14.21 -7.86
C VAL A 136 -15.57 14.01 -9.38
N ARG A 137 -15.20 15.05 -10.13
CA ARG A 137 -15.09 15.04 -11.59
C ARG A 137 -13.63 14.80 -11.99
N TRP A 138 -13.33 13.59 -12.45
CA TRP A 138 -11.95 13.17 -12.77
C TRP A 138 -11.32 13.96 -13.91
N ASP A 139 -12.12 14.53 -14.82
CA ASP A 139 -11.69 15.45 -15.88
C ASP A 139 -11.34 16.87 -15.39
N LYS A 140 -11.52 17.12 -14.08
CA LYS A 140 -11.24 18.37 -13.39
C LYS A 140 -10.27 18.21 -12.22
N VAL A 141 -9.75 17.00 -12.02
CA VAL A 141 -8.74 16.76 -10.99
C VAL A 141 -7.38 17.26 -11.50
N THR A 142 -6.65 17.94 -10.63
CA THR A 142 -5.27 18.37 -10.86
C THR A 142 -4.35 17.75 -9.81
N LEU A 143 -3.11 17.46 -10.19
CA LEU A 143 -2.06 17.12 -9.24
C LEU A 143 -1.32 18.40 -8.85
N GLU A 144 -1.40 18.76 -7.58
CA GLU A 144 -0.80 19.95 -6.99
C GLU A 144 0.12 19.55 -5.84
N LYS A 145 1.44 19.56 -6.07
CA LYS A 145 2.46 19.15 -5.09
C LYS A 145 2.22 17.71 -4.58
N ASP A 146 1.86 17.58 -3.30
CA ASP A 146 1.65 16.31 -2.59
C ASP A 146 0.19 15.85 -2.58
N GLN A 147 -0.71 16.48 -3.35
CA GLN A 147 -2.15 16.19 -3.30
C GLN A 147 -2.82 16.26 -4.67
N LEU A 148 -3.92 15.54 -4.80
CA LEU A 148 -4.88 15.73 -5.89
C LEU A 148 -5.95 16.72 -5.43
N THR A 149 -6.38 17.60 -6.33
CA THR A 149 -7.36 18.65 -6.01
C THR A 149 -8.53 18.67 -6.98
N PHE A 150 -9.70 18.95 -6.45
CA PHE A 150 -10.93 19.23 -7.21
C PHE A 150 -11.65 20.40 -6.55
N ASN A 151 -11.96 21.45 -7.32
CA ASN A 151 -12.51 22.72 -6.80
C ASN A 151 -11.67 23.32 -5.65
N HIS A 152 -10.35 23.30 -5.79
CA HIS A 152 -9.38 23.81 -4.80
C HIS A 152 -9.44 23.10 -3.43
N GLN A 153 -10.02 21.91 -3.35
CA GLN A 153 -10.01 21.06 -2.17
C GLN A 153 -9.25 19.78 -2.47
N PRO A 154 -8.48 19.24 -1.51
CA PRO A 154 -7.87 17.93 -1.66
C PRO A 154 -8.93 16.87 -1.94
N VAL A 155 -8.61 15.89 -2.77
CA VAL A 155 -9.43 14.72 -3.03
C VAL A 155 -8.58 13.46 -3.12
N PHE A 156 -9.19 12.35 -2.74
CA PHE A 156 -8.65 11.01 -2.79
C PHE A 156 -9.40 10.20 -3.85
N LEU A 157 -8.64 9.44 -4.63
CA LEU A 157 -9.17 8.69 -5.77
C LEU A 157 -8.98 7.18 -5.61
N ALA A 158 -9.98 6.42 -6.04
CA ALA A 158 -9.88 4.97 -6.21
C ALA A 158 -10.50 4.55 -7.54
N ASP A 159 -9.81 3.68 -8.27
CA ASP A 159 -10.35 2.91 -9.40
C ASP A 159 -9.95 1.45 -9.26
N TRP A 160 -10.20 0.61 -10.28
CA TRP A 160 -9.97 -0.82 -10.25
C TRP A 160 -9.16 -1.27 -11.46
N THR A 161 -8.20 -2.17 -11.23
CA THR A 161 -7.40 -2.78 -12.29
C THR A 161 -8.34 -3.50 -13.27
N TRP A 162 -8.17 -3.23 -14.56
CA TRP A 162 -8.88 -3.85 -15.69
C TRP A 162 -10.39 -3.56 -15.84
N LYS A 163 -10.96 -2.68 -15.01
CA LYS A 163 -12.38 -2.34 -15.09
C LYS A 163 -12.79 -1.86 -16.50
N PRO A 164 -13.88 -2.40 -17.08
CA PRO A 164 -14.44 -1.86 -18.31
C PRO A 164 -14.82 -0.38 -18.17
N LYS A 165 -14.59 0.40 -19.23
CA LYS A 165 -14.95 1.83 -19.29
C LYS A 165 -16.37 2.00 -19.83
N THR A 166 -17.38 1.57 -19.05
CA THR A 166 -18.81 1.78 -19.36
C THR A 166 -19.37 2.89 -18.48
N GLU A 167 -20.45 3.54 -18.92
CA GLU A 167 -21.13 4.58 -18.14
C GLU A 167 -21.52 4.07 -16.74
N ALA A 168 -22.07 2.85 -16.66
CA ALA A 168 -22.49 2.25 -15.40
C ALA A 168 -21.35 2.10 -14.38
N LEU A 169 -20.16 1.72 -14.86
CA LEU A 169 -19.01 1.47 -14.00
C LEU A 169 -18.17 2.73 -13.72
N GLN A 170 -18.28 3.74 -14.59
CA GLN A 170 -17.56 5.01 -14.44
C GLN A 170 -18.33 6.04 -13.62
N GLU A 171 -19.61 5.81 -13.32
CA GLU A 171 -20.39 6.76 -12.53
C GLU A 171 -19.85 6.90 -11.09
N TYR A 172 -19.46 5.80 -10.44
CA TYR A 172 -19.02 5.79 -9.04
C TYR A 172 -17.69 5.07 -8.78
N TYR A 173 -17.29 4.11 -9.61
CA TYR A 173 -16.13 3.25 -9.28
C TYR A 173 -14.80 3.76 -9.84
N GLY A 174 -14.71 5.07 -10.14
CA GLY A 174 -13.52 5.73 -10.70
C GLY A 174 -13.54 5.90 -12.23
N GLN A 175 -12.72 6.82 -12.73
CA GLN A 175 -12.61 7.11 -14.18
C GLN A 175 -11.15 7.23 -14.62
N LEU A 176 -10.24 6.48 -13.98
CA LEU A 176 -8.82 6.52 -14.21
C LEU A 176 -8.50 6.29 -15.70
N ASN A 177 -7.84 7.29 -16.29
CA ASN A 177 -7.30 7.20 -17.63
C ASN A 177 -5.94 6.51 -17.62
N GLY A 178 -5.37 6.27 -18.79
CA GLY A 178 -3.99 5.80 -18.88
C GLY A 178 -3.61 5.34 -20.26
N PHE A 179 -2.33 5.02 -20.39
CA PHE A 179 -1.73 4.48 -21.62
C PHE A 179 -0.80 3.32 -21.28
N PHE A 180 -0.74 2.29 -22.11
CA PHE A 180 0.13 1.14 -21.90
C PHE A 180 1.30 1.17 -22.91
N ILE A 181 2.53 1.05 -22.44
CA ILE A 181 3.73 0.93 -23.25
C ILE A 181 4.26 -0.50 -23.14
N SER A 182 4.63 -1.12 -24.25
CA SER A 182 5.30 -2.42 -24.27
C SER A 182 6.40 -2.44 -25.33
N PRO A 183 7.52 -3.14 -25.10
CA PRO A 183 8.55 -3.38 -26.12
C PRO A 183 7.98 -3.89 -27.44
N ASN A 184 6.93 -4.73 -27.41
CA ASN A 184 6.29 -5.26 -28.61
C ASN A 184 5.55 -4.19 -29.45
N TYR A 185 5.48 -2.94 -28.98
CA TYR A 185 4.97 -1.84 -29.80
C TYR A 185 5.97 -1.46 -30.90
N LEU A 186 7.26 -1.74 -30.69
CA LEU A 186 8.30 -1.56 -31.68
C LEU A 186 8.48 -2.85 -32.49
N LEU A 187 8.13 -2.83 -33.77
CA LEU A 187 8.18 -4.02 -34.63
C LEU A 187 9.56 -4.27 -35.26
N ASN A 188 10.41 -3.25 -35.35
CA ASN A 188 11.74 -3.34 -35.96
C ASN A 188 12.65 -2.18 -35.54
N GLU A 189 13.91 -2.23 -35.99
CA GLU A 189 14.95 -1.22 -35.77
C GLU A 189 14.67 0.12 -36.48
N GLN A 190 13.79 0.15 -37.47
CA GLN A 190 13.35 1.38 -38.14
C GLN A 190 12.21 2.07 -37.37
N GLU A 191 12.06 1.69 -36.10
CA GLU A 191 11.12 2.25 -35.15
C GLU A 191 9.64 2.18 -35.59
N LYS A 192 9.28 1.15 -36.37
CA LYS A 192 7.92 0.96 -36.85
C LYS A 192 6.99 0.54 -35.71
N LEU A 193 5.96 1.35 -35.46
CA LEU A 193 4.95 1.05 -34.44
C LEU A 193 3.96 -0.04 -34.88
N SER A 194 3.54 -0.86 -33.93
CA SER A 194 2.51 -1.87 -34.14
C SER A 194 1.12 -1.26 -34.40
N PRO A 195 0.21 -1.95 -35.11
CA PRO A 195 -1.17 -1.49 -35.28
C PRO A 195 -1.89 -1.24 -33.94
N ARG A 196 -1.58 -2.03 -32.91
CA ARG A 196 -2.11 -1.84 -31.56
C ARG A 196 -1.65 -0.52 -30.96
N ALA A 197 -0.35 -0.21 -31.04
CA ALA A 197 0.19 1.04 -30.55
C ALA A 197 -0.47 2.25 -31.24
N ASN A 198 -0.59 2.22 -32.56
CA ASN A 198 -1.25 3.28 -33.32
C ASN A 198 -2.73 3.46 -32.94
N LYS A 199 -3.47 2.35 -32.72
CA LYS A 199 -4.86 2.40 -32.27
C LYS A 199 -5.00 3.01 -30.87
N GLU A 200 -4.11 2.67 -29.94
CA GLU A 200 -4.12 3.24 -28.60
C GLU A 200 -3.75 4.73 -28.62
N LEU A 201 -2.74 5.11 -29.42
CA LEU A 201 -2.32 6.52 -29.61
C LEU A 201 -3.43 7.39 -30.19
N ALA A 202 -4.27 6.85 -31.07
CA ALA A 202 -5.41 7.58 -31.63
C ALA A 202 -6.51 7.91 -30.59
N ASN A 203 -6.45 7.37 -29.36
CA ASN A 203 -7.50 7.50 -28.34
C ASN A 203 -7.01 8.15 -27.03
N ILE A 204 -5.93 8.94 -27.08
CA ILE A 204 -5.25 9.50 -25.89
C ILE A 204 -5.86 10.80 -25.36
N ASP A 205 -6.69 11.50 -26.12
CA ASP A 205 -7.22 12.84 -25.79
C ASP A 205 -8.35 12.86 -24.74
N LYS A 206 -8.45 11.79 -23.95
CA LYS A 206 -9.37 11.73 -22.80
C LYS A 206 -8.88 12.69 -21.71
N LYS A 207 -9.82 13.36 -21.04
CA LYS A 207 -9.52 14.48 -20.12
C LYS A 207 -9.30 14.03 -18.69
N GLU A 208 -9.82 12.88 -18.31
CA GLU A 208 -9.67 12.31 -16.99
C GLU A 208 -8.19 12.05 -16.68
N VAL A 209 -7.80 12.31 -15.44
CA VAL A 209 -6.44 12.03 -14.96
C VAL A 209 -6.10 10.55 -15.07
N GLY A 210 -4.85 10.25 -15.42
CA GLY A 210 -4.39 8.90 -15.65
C GLY A 210 -2.87 8.77 -15.55
N PHE A 211 -2.38 7.55 -15.69
CA PHE A 211 -0.96 7.24 -15.68
C PHE A 211 -0.56 6.34 -16.85
N VAL A 212 0.74 6.36 -17.17
CA VAL A 212 1.32 5.53 -18.23
C VAL A 212 1.94 4.28 -17.59
N PHE A 213 1.55 3.10 -18.03
CA PHE A 213 2.11 1.83 -17.56
C PHE A 213 3.20 1.35 -18.51
N MET A 214 4.45 1.26 -18.05
CA MET A 214 5.55 0.66 -18.82
C MET A 214 5.68 -0.83 -18.51
N ASN A 215 5.41 -1.66 -19.51
CA ASN A 215 5.60 -3.09 -19.45
C ASN A 215 7.03 -3.48 -19.84
N HIS A 216 7.61 -4.43 -19.13
CA HIS A 216 8.93 -5.00 -19.45
C HIS A 216 8.91 -6.52 -19.54
N LYS A 217 7.73 -7.15 -19.61
CA LYS A 217 7.56 -8.61 -19.59
C LYS A 217 7.67 -9.25 -20.97
N THR A 218 7.91 -8.48 -22.02
CA THR A 218 7.99 -8.97 -23.39
C THR A 218 9.27 -8.51 -24.06
N VAL A 219 9.87 -9.38 -24.87
CA VAL A 219 11.03 -9.07 -25.70
C VAL A 219 10.65 -9.23 -27.17
N PRO A 220 10.75 -8.18 -28.01
CA PRO A 220 10.41 -8.27 -29.43
C PRO A 220 11.35 -9.20 -30.19
N ASP A 221 10.81 -9.95 -31.16
CA ASP A 221 11.60 -10.90 -31.96
C ASP A 221 12.78 -10.25 -32.70
N TRP A 222 12.61 -9.01 -33.18
CA TRP A 222 13.69 -8.28 -33.84
C TRP A 222 14.86 -8.00 -32.88
N ALA A 223 14.56 -7.69 -31.61
CA ALA A 223 15.57 -7.41 -30.60
C ALA A 223 16.30 -8.71 -30.20
N LYS A 224 15.56 -9.82 -30.06
CA LYS A 224 16.16 -11.16 -29.87
C LYS A 224 17.14 -11.48 -31.00
N LYS A 225 16.74 -11.26 -32.25
CA LYS A 225 17.58 -11.52 -33.43
C LYS A 225 18.81 -10.61 -33.49
N LYS A 226 18.67 -9.32 -33.16
CA LYS A 226 19.76 -8.34 -33.24
C LYS A 226 20.80 -8.53 -32.14
N TYR A 227 20.35 -8.73 -30.91
CA TYR A 227 21.20 -8.72 -29.71
C TYR A 227 21.65 -10.13 -29.28
N GLY A 228 21.08 -11.19 -29.87
CA GLY A 228 21.50 -12.57 -29.65
C GLY A 228 20.92 -13.22 -28.39
N ASP A 229 21.32 -14.47 -28.15
CA ASP A 229 20.69 -15.39 -27.20
C ASP A 229 20.78 -14.95 -25.73
N GLY A 230 21.70 -14.04 -25.38
CA GLY A 230 21.87 -13.49 -24.04
C GLY A 230 20.98 -12.29 -23.70
N PHE A 231 20.20 -11.78 -24.66
CA PHE A 231 19.38 -10.59 -24.45
C PHE A 231 18.11 -10.85 -23.63
N SER A 232 17.42 -11.97 -23.91
CA SER A 232 16.24 -12.38 -23.14
C SER A 232 16.68 -13.02 -21.85
N MET A 233 16.17 -12.54 -20.72
CA MET A 233 16.58 -13.03 -19.41
C MET A 233 15.46 -12.81 -18.40
N ARG A 234 15.25 -13.77 -17.49
CA ARG A 234 14.23 -13.68 -16.43
C ARG A 234 12.79 -13.45 -16.95
N GLU A 235 12.43 -14.14 -18.03
CA GLU A 235 11.08 -14.09 -18.66
C GLU A 235 9.95 -14.53 -17.70
N ASP A 236 10.28 -15.21 -16.60
CA ASP A 236 9.37 -15.57 -15.52
C ASP A 236 9.02 -14.40 -14.57
N THR A 237 9.70 -13.26 -14.71
CA THR A 237 9.52 -12.06 -13.87
C THR A 237 8.89 -10.90 -14.66
N TYR A 238 8.94 -9.66 -14.13
CA TYR A 238 8.38 -8.48 -14.80
C TYR A 238 9.38 -7.70 -15.65
N THR A 239 10.62 -8.15 -15.75
CA THR A 239 11.63 -7.62 -16.68
C THR A 239 12.30 -8.80 -17.39
N ALA A 240 11.91 -8.99 -18.65
CA ALA A 240 12.18 -10.20 -19.44
C ALA A 240 13.44 -10.12 -20.31
N TYR A 241 14.28 -9.11 -20.08
CA TYR A 241 15.54 -8.89 -20.79
C TYR A 241 16.61 -8.40 -19.82
N ASP A 242 17.87 -8.55 -20.21
CA ASP A 242 19.01 -8.10 -19.41
C ASP A 242 19.12 -6.57 -19.42
N ILE A 243 18.98 -5.93 -18.25
CA ILE A 243 19.05 -4.47 -18.08
C ILE A 243 20.47 -3.90 -18.25
N ASP A 244 21.50 -4.75 -18.13
CA ASP A 244 22.90 -4.35 -18.32
C ASP A 244 23.38 -4.62 -19.76
N HIS A 245 22.60 -5.30 -20.59
CA HIS A 245 22.88 -5.46 -22.01
C HIS A 245 22.73 -4.12 -22.76
N PRO A 246 23.71 -3.65 -23.56
CA PRO A 246 23.62 -2.35 -24.26
C PRO A 246 22.36 -2.20 -25.13
N GLY A 247 21.96 -3.29 -25.80
CA GLY A 247 20.73 -3.36 -26.59
C GLY A 247 19.44 -3.07 -25.81
N ALA A 248 19.41 -3.23 -24.48
CA ALA A 248 18.23 -2.90 -23.68
C ALA A 248 18.01 -1.39 -23.63
N ARG A 249 19.09 -0.62 -23.51
CA ARG A 249 19.04 0.85 -23.56
C ARG A 249 18.67 1.34 -24.94
N GLU A 250 19.28 0.81 -25.98
CA GLU A 250 18.94 1.14 -27.37
C GLU A 250 17.45 0.88 -27.68
N MET A 251 16.95 -0.30 -27.30
CA MET A 251 15.54 -0.67 -27.47
C MET A 251 14.59 0.29 -26.73
N GLN A 252 14.88 0.61 -25.47
CA GLN A 252 14.02 1.50 -24.68
C GLN A 252 14.10 2.95 -25.17
N GLU A 253 15.26 3.45 -25.60
CA GLU A 253 15.39 4.77 -26.19
C GLU A 253 14.53 4.91 -27.47
N MET A 254 14.59 3.92 -28.37
CA MET A 254 13.76 3.92 -29.58
C MET A 254 12.26 3.89 -29.24
N LEU A 255 11.86 3.03 -28.30
CA LEU A 255 10.46 2.90 -27.90
C LEU A 255 9.93 4.19 -27.27
N LEU A 256 10.63 4.71 -26.26
CA LEU A 256 10.22 5.91 -25.53
C LEU A 256 10.28 7.14 -26.45
N GLY A 257 11.28 7.24 -27.32
CA GLY A 257 11.39 8.33 -28.30
C GLY A 257 10.26 8.39 -29.32
N LYS A 258 9.58 7.26 -29.61
CA LYS A 258 8.37 7.26 -30.45
C LYS A 258 7.08 7.53 -29.69
N ILE A 259 6.97 7.05 -28.47
CA ILE A 259 5.71 7.06 -27.73
C ILE A 259 5.58 8.30 -26.84
N VAL A 260 6.60 8.62 -26.04
CA VAL A 260 6.54 9.69 -25.03
C VAL A 260 6.17 11.06 -25.61
N PRO A 261 6.69 11.52 -26.77
CA PRO A 261 6.29 12.80 -27.34
C PRO A 261 4.79 12.93 -27.63
N GLN A 262 4.10 11.82 -27.91
CA GLN A 262 2.66 11.80 -28.16
C GLN A 262 1.85 11.95 -26.86
N LEU A 263 2.44 11.56 -25.73
CA LEU A 263 1.79 11.56 -24.41
C LEU A 263 2.11 12.81 -23.59
N SER A 264 3.15 13.57 -23.95
CA SER A 264 3.55 14.78 -23.21
C SER A 264 2.39 15.78 -23.12
N GLY A 265 2.13 16.26 -21.89
CA GLY A 265 1.05 17.18 -21.57
C GLY A 265 -0.37 16.61 -21.65
N LYS A 266 -0.56 15.30 -21.86
CA LYS A 266 -1.89 14.66 -21.91
C LYS A 266 -2.36 14.23 -20.52
N SER A 267 -3.67 14.23 -20.27
CA SER A 267 -4.20 13.79 -18.98
C SER A 267 -3.89 12.32 -18.64
N CYS A 268 -3.64 11.47 -19.65
CA CYS A 268 -3.27 10.08 -19.44
C CYS A 268 -1.88 9.88 -18.81
N SER A 269 -1.04 10.91 -18.73
CA SER A 269 0.26 10.92 -18.03
C SER A 269 0.29 11.86 -16.82
N ALA A 270 -0.86 12.45 -16.43
CA ALA A 270 -0.93 13.43 -15.34
C ALA A 270 -0.54 12.85 -13.97
N LEU A 271 -0.79 11.56 -13.73
CA LEU A 271 -0.37 10.81 -12.56
C LEU A 271 0.95 10.05 -12.79
N GLY A 272 1.69 10.44 -13.82
CA GLY A 272 3.05 10.01 -14.10
C GLY A 272 3.18 8.76 -14.97
N TYR A 273 4.45 8.41 -15.20
CA TYR A 273 4.90 7.25 -15.92
C TYR A 273 5.36 6.19 -14.90
N MET A 274 4.59 5.12 -14.76
CA MET A 274 4.96 3.95 -13.97
C MET A 274 6.02 3.16 -14.74
N LEU A 275 7.28 3.30 -14.33
CA LEU A 275 8.44 2.78 -15.04
C LEU A 275 8.52 1.25 -15.04
N CYS A 276 7.98 0.58 -14.03
CA CYS A 276 7.96 -0.89 -13.98
C CYS A 276 6.90 -1.41 -13.00
N ASN A 277 6.32 -2.56 -13.35
CA ASN A 277 5.42 -3.32 -12.49
C ASN A 277 6.24 -4.24 -11.58
N GLU A 278 6.13 -4.09 -10.26
CA GLU A 278 6.74 -4.98 -9.27
C GLU A 278 8.19 -5.35 -9.62
N PRO A 279 9.10 -4.37 -9.83
CA PRO A 279 10.47 -4.69 -10.19
C PRO A 279 11.12 -5.51 -9.07
N HIS A 280 11.85 -6.56 -9.43
CA HIS A 280 12.71 -7.31 -8.52
C HIS A 280 13.74 -8.09 -9.32
N PHE A 281 14.98 -8.16 -8.82
CA PHE A 281 16.15 -8.80 -9.41
C PHE A 281 16.79 -9.72 -8.39
N TYR A 282 16.02 -10.70 -7.93
CA TYR A 282 16.48 -11.70 -6.98
C TYR A 282 17.63 -12.51 -7.55
N THR A 283 18.68 -12.64 -6.76
CA THR A 283 19.88 -13.40 -7.12
C THR A 283 20.34 -14.30 -5.97
N THR A 284 19.43 -14.74 -5.09
CA THR A 284 19.76 -15.67 -4.00
C THR A 284 19.37 -17.09 -4.37
N LYS A 285 20.32 -18.03 -4.28
CA LYS A 285 20.09 -19.45 -4.61
C LYS A 285 18.85 -20.00 -3.89
N ASP A 286 18.05 -20.77 -4.61
CA ASP A 286 16.82 -21.44 -4.12
C ASP A 286 15.71 -20.51 -3.57
N ALA A 287 15.81 -19.19 -3.80
CA ALA A 287 14.75 -18.24 -3.44
C ALA A 287 13.77 -17.98 -4.60
N TRP A 288 12.56 -17.52 -4.25
CA TRP A 288 11.52 -17.13 -5.22
C TRP A 288 12.01 -16.05 -6.21
N ALA A 289 11.62 -16.17 -7.48
CA ALA A 289 11.90 -15.23 -8.58
C ALA A 289 13.40 -14.95 -8.83
N THR A 290 14.25 -15.88 -8.40
CA THR A 290 15.71 -15.85 -8.58
C THR A 290 16.11 -16.26 -9.99
N GLY A 291 17.08 -15.55 -10.56
CA GLY A 291 17.71 -15.94 -11.82
C GLY A 291 19.21 -15.65 -11.85
N PRO A 292 19.91 -16.15 -12.89
CA PRO A 292 21.30 -15.78 -13.15
C PRO A 292 21.40 -14.31 -13.59
N VAL A 293 22.64 -13.85 -13.75
CA VAL A 293 22.96 -12.55 -14.36
C VAL A 293 23.82 -12.76 -15.61
N SER A 294 23.92 -11.75 -16.45
CA SER A 294 24.71 -11.79 -17.69
C SER A 294 26.19 -11.55 -17.46
N ASP A 295 27.00 -11.84 -18.49
CA ASP A 295 28.40 -11.44 -18.52
C ASP A 295 28.54 -9.91 -18.45
N TYR A 296 27.64 -9.14 -19.07
CA TYR A 296 27.61 -7.67 -18.93
C TYR A 296 27.44 -7.24 -17.48
N THR A 297 26.57 -7.91 -16.71
CA THR A 297 26.40 -7.65 -15.28
C THR A 297 27.68 -7.98 -14.51
N MET A 298 28.35 -9.10 -14.83
CA MET A 298 29.57 -9.51 -14.14
C MET A 298 30.76 -8.59 -14.45
N GLU A 299 30.91 -8.12 -15.69
CA GLU A 299 31.94 -7.13 -16.04
C GLU A 299 31.69 -5.80 -15.32
N LYS A 300 30.43 -5.36 -15.27
CA LYS A 300 30.05 -4.17 -14.50
C LYS A 300 30.32 -4.34 -13.00
N PHE A 301 30.12 -5.54 -12.45
CA PHE A 301 30.44 -5.85 -11.06
C PHE A 301 31.94 -5.77 -10.78
N LYS A 302 32.80 -6.31 -11.66
CA LYS A 302 34.26 -6.21 -11.51
C LYS A 302 34.74 -4.75 -11.52
N ALA A 303 34.21 -3.93 -12.42
CA ALA A 303 34.48 -2.50 -12.46
C ALA A 303 34.02 -1.79 -11.18
N TRP A 304 32.84 -2.15 -10.66
CA TRP A 304 32.34 -1.63 -9.39
C TRP A 304 33.25 -2.01 -8.20
N LEU A 305 33.71 -3.26 -8.14
CA LEU A 305 34.64 -3.71 -7.11
C LEU A 305 35.96 -2.95 -7.18
N GLN A 306 36.48 -2.71 -8.38
CA GLN A 306 37.67 -1.89 -8.57
C GLN A 306 37.49 -0.47 -8.02
N GLN A 307 36.33 0.15 -8.27
CA GLN A 307 36.02 1.48 -7.74
C GLN A 307 35.85 1.47 -6.21
N LYS A 308 35.13 0.49 -5.66
CA LYS A 308 34.83 0.39 -4.22
C LYS A 308 36.09 0.10 -3.39
N HIS A 309 36.96 -0.78 -3.86
CA HIS A 309 38.10 -1.29 -3.09
C HIS A 309 39.44 -0.66 -3.46
N GLY A 310 39.53 -0.03 -4.63
CA GLY A 310 40.73 0.65 -5.15
C GLY A 310 41.82 -0.32 -5.63
N ASN A 311 42.17 -1.34 -4.85
CA ASN A 311 43.17 -2.35 -5.21
C ASN A 311 42.71 -3.78 -4.85
N ILE A 312 43.28 -4.77 -5.54
CA ILE A 312 42.87 -6.17 -5.41
C ILE A 312 43.28 -6.80 -4.07
N GLN A 313 44.35 -6.31 -3.44
CA GLN A 313 44.80 -6.80 -2.13
C GLN A 313 43.75 -6.49 -1.07
N HIS A 314 43.18 -5.29 -1.09
CA HIS A 314 42.11 -4.91 -0.17
C HIS A 314 40.87 -5.79 -0.31
N LEU A 315 40.43 -6.06 -1.56
CA LEU A 315 39.34 -7.00 -1.82
C LEU A 315 39.68 -8.40 -1.29
N ASN A 316 40.87 -8.93 -1.62
CA ASN A 316 41.30 -10.26 -1.21
C ASN A 316 41.36 -10.43 0.30
N GLU A 317 41.77 -9.39 1.04
CA GLU A 317 41.75 -9.37 2.50
C GLU A 317 40.32 -9.51 3.04
N LEU A 318 39.37 -8.76 2.50
CA LEU A 318 37.96 -8.76 2.93
C LEU A 318 37.21 -10.03 2.52
N TRP A 319 37.47 -10.52 1.31
CA TRP A 319 36.80 -11.68 0.73
C TRP A 319 37.49 -13.00 1.09
N HIS A 320 38.63 -12.95 1.78
CA HIS A 320 39.49 -14.11 2.04
C HIS A 320 39.82 -14.89 0.76
N SER A 321 40.18 -14.16 -0.30
CA SER A 321 40.48 -14.69 -1.63
C SER A 321 41.92 -14.40 -2.06
N SER A 322 42.28 -14.84 -3.26
CA SER A 322 43.63 -14.68 -3.83
C SER A 322 43.59 -14.36 -5.33
N PHE A 323 42.69 -13.46 -5.74
CA PHE A 323 42.58 -13.01 -7.12
C PHE A 323 43.82 -12.20 -7.52
N GLN A 324 44.27 -12.37 -8.76
CA GLN A 324 45.45 -11.66 -9.26
C GLN A 324 45.14 -10.20 -9.59
N ASN A 325 43.93 -9.94 -10.06
CA ASN A 325 43.39 -8.63 -10.43
C ASN A 325 41.85 -8.71 -10.48
N PHE A 326 41.18 -7.57 -10.69
CA PHE A 326 39.72 -7.51 -10.74
C PHE A 326 39.10 -8.32 -11.90
N GLU A 327 39.79 -8.45 -13.05
CA GLU A 327 39.33 -9.25 -14.20
C GLU A 327 39.14 -10.73 -13.86
N THR A 328 39.95 -11.24 -12.93
CA THR A 328 39.92 -12.64 -12.47
C THR A 328 38.93 -12.92 -11.34
N VAL A 329 38.24 -11.90 -10.82
CA VAL A 329 37.26 -12.08 -9.74
C VAL A 329 36.11 -12.96 -10.21
N LYS A 330 35.75 -13.93 -9.36
CA LYS A 330 34.62 -14.85 -9.58
C LYS A 330 33.72 -14.86 -8.36
N LEU A 331 32.43 -14.80 -8.60
CA LEU A 331 31.37 -14.99 -7.62
C LEU A 331 30.23 -15.76 -8.31
N GLU A 332 29.79 -16.87 -7.70
CA GLU A 332 28.65 -17.63 -8.24
C GLU A 332 27.36 -16.84 -8.00
N ILE A 333 26.63 -16.56 -9.08
CA ILE A 333 25.32 -15.93 -9.06
C ILE A 333 24.32 -16.89 -9.72
N PRO A 334 23.22 -17.29 -9.06
CA PRO A 334 22.72 -16.82 -7.76
C PRO A 334 23.62 -17.10 -6.55
N ILE A 335 23.83 -16.08 -5.71
CA ILE A 335 24.68 -16.14 -4.52
C ILE A 335 24.02 -17.00 -3.42
N ALA A 336 24.83 -17.76 -2.69
CA ALA A 336 24.35 -18.58 -1.57
C ALA A 336 23.90 -17.72 -0.38
N GLU A 337 22.73 -18.01 0.19
CA GLU A 337 22.21 -17.31 1.39
C GLU A 337 23.16 -17.43 2.60
N ALA A 338 23.92 -18.52 2.69
CA ALA A 338 24.93 -18.73 3.73
C ALA A 338 26.06 -17.68 3.74
N LEU A 339 26.22 -16.90 2.67
CA LEU A 339 27.18 -15.79 2.63
C LEU A 339 26.63 -14.51 3.28
N GLN A 340 25.36 -14.44 3.68
CA GLN A 340 24.83 -13.28 4.39
C GLN A 340 25.66 -12.99 5.65
N GLY A 341 26.07 -11.74 5.82
CA GLY A 341 26.98 -11.32 6.89
C GLY A 341 28.45 -11.24 6.47
N THR A 342 28.82 -11.69 5.27
CA THR A 342 30.19 -11.61 4.71
C THR A 342 30.39 -10.36 3.84
N ALA A 343 31.65 -10.07 3.48
CA ALA A 343 31.98 -8.99 2.54
C ALA A 343 31.45 -9.27 1.12
N GLN A 344 31.56 -10.52 0.65
CA GLN A 344 31.07 -10.96 -0.67
C GLN A 344 29.58 -10.67 -0.85
N TRP A 345 28.78 -11.01 0.17
CA TRP A 345 27.35 -10.76 0.15
C TRP A 345 27.01 -9.27 0.13
N TYR A 346 27.65 -8.49 1.00
CA TYR A 346 27.39 -7.05 1.05
C TYR A 346 27.75 -6.36 -0.27
N ASP A 347 28.92 -6.65 -0.82
CA ASP A 347 29.37 -6.06 -2.07
C ASP A 347 28.42 -6.42 -3.21
N TRP A 348 28.02 -7.68 -3.32
CA TRP A 348 27.07 -8.12 -4.36
C TRP A 348 25.69 -7.47 -4.21
N VAL A 349 25.10 -7.51 -3.02
CA VAL A 349 23.75 -6.93 -2.80
C VAL A 349 23.76 -5.42 -3.04
N THR A 350 24.80 -4.73 -2.56
CA THR A 350 24.97 -3.29 -2.77
C THR A 350 25.11 -2.96 -4.25
N PHE A 351 25.96 -3.69 -4.98
CA PHE A 351 26.08 -3.56 -6.44
C PHE A 351 24.76 -3.82 -7.16
N ASN A 352 24.06 -4.90 -6.80
CA ASN A 352 22.79 -5.28 -7.43
C ASN A 352 21.72 -4.21 -7.23
N ASN A 353 21.67 -3.57 -6.05
CA ASN A 353 20.81 -2.42 -5.80
C ASN A 353 21.20 -1.22 -6.69
N GLN A 354 22.50 -0.90 -6.78
CA GLN A 354 22.97 0.26 -7.55
C GLN A 354 22.75 0.11 -9.06
N ARG A 355 23.04 -1.04 -9.66
CA ARG A 355 22.86 -1.24 -11.11
C ARG A 355 21.38 -1.15 -11.53
N VAL A 356 20.47 -1.59 -10.65
CA VAL A 356 19.02 -1.53 -10.90
C VAL A 356 18.51 -0.10 -10.73
N THR A 357 18.97 0.63 -9.70
CA THR A 357 18.69 2.07 -9.57
C THR A 357 19.18 2.85 -10.79
N GLU A 358 20.37 2.52 -11.32
CA GLU A 358 20.90 3.14 -12.53
C GLU A 358 20.03 2.86 -13.77
N TRP A 359 19.50 1.63 -13.90
CA TRP A 359 18.55 1.29 -14.96
C TRP A 359 17.29 2.16 -14.90
N PHE A 360 16.71 2.34 -13.72
CA PHE A 360 15.54 3.20 -13.56
C PHE A 360 15.88 4.68 -13.76
N GLN A 361 17.10 5.11 -13.40
CA GLN A 361 17.57 6.46 -13.68
C GLN A 361 17.66 6.70 -15.19
N PHE A 362 18.13 5.70 -15.95
CA PHE A 362 18.12 5.74 -17.41
C PHE A 362 16.69 5.88 -17.97
N LEU A 363 15.74 5.06 -17.50
CA LEU A 363 14.34 5.15 -17.96
C LEU A 363 13.72 6.52 -17.62
N LYS A 364 13.96 7.06 -16.42
CA LYS A 364 13.55 8.42 -16.04
C LYS A 364 14.15 9.46 -16.98
N SER A 365 15.47 9.48 -17.14
CA SER A 365 16.17 10.45 -17.98
C SER A 365 15.71 10.40 -19.44
N THR A 366 15.50 9.20 -19.98
CA THR A 366 14.99 9.03 -21.35
C THR A 366 13.55 9.50 -21.48
N THR A 367 12.70 9.29 -20.47
CA THR A 367 11.34 9.84 -20.46
C THR A 367 11.37 11.37 -20.44
N LEU A 368 12.17 11.97 -19.54
CA LEU A 368 12.31 13.43 -19.41
C LEU A 368 12.90 14.11 -20.65
N LYS A 369 13.71 13.39 -21.43
CA LYS A 369 14.21 13.87 -22.73
C LYS A 369 13.07 14.21 -23.71
N TYR A 370 11.96 13.48 -23.64
CA TYR A 370 10.83 13.62 -24.56
C TYR A 370 9.58 14.23 -23.94
N ASP A 371 9.48 14.24 -22.61
CA ASP A 371 8.47 14.95 -21.84
C ASP A 371 9.14 15.60 -20.60
N PRO A 372 9.62 16.86 -20.71
CA PRO A 372 10.37 17.51 -19.63
C PRO A 372 9.60 17.69 -18.31
N GLU A 373 8.26 17.68 -18.36
CA GLU A 373 7.38 17.83 -17.20
C GLU A 373 6.88 16.48 -16.66
N ALA A 374 7.36 15.37 -17.24
CA ALA A 374 6.97 14.03 -16.83
C ALA A 374 7.29 13.79 -15.36
N LYS A 375 6.31 13.25 -14.65
CA LYS A 375 6.50 12.63 -13.34
C LYS A 375 6.73 11.15 -13.55
N VAL A 376 7.65 10.54 -12.82
CA VAL A 376 7.86 9.09 -12.87
C VAL A 376 7.62 8.45 -11.51
N HIS A 377 7.26 7.18 -11.52
CA HIS A 377 7.20 6.35 -10.32
C HIS A 377 7.38 4.88 -10.67
N LEU A 378 7.46 4.04 -9.65
CA LEU A 378 7.58 2.58 -9.78
C LEU A 378 6.44 1.93 -9.01
N LYS A 379 5.91 0.80 -9.47
CA LYS A 379 5.06 -0.04 -8.61
C LYS A 379 5.99 -0.93 -7.77
N VAL A 380 6.68 -0.35 -6.78
CA VAL A 380 7.51 -1.15 -5.87
C VAL A 380 6.63 -1.95 -4.91
N MET A 381 7.14 -3.10 -4.48
CA MET A 381 6.50 -3.97 -3.49
C MET A 381 7.00 -3.66 -2.09
N PRO A 382 6.24 -2.95 -1.23
CA PRO A 382 6.79 -2.48 0.04
C PRO A 382 7.18 -3.60 0.99
N GLN A 383 6.59 -4.79 0.82
CA GLN A 383 7.00 -6.01 1.54
C GLN A 383 8.48 -6.36 1.34
N LEU A 384 9.11 -5.95 0.23
CA LEU A 384 10.54 -6.15 -0.02
C LEU A 384 11.41 -5.27 0.87
N TRP A 385 10.90 -4.14 1.34
CA TRP A 385 11.56 -3.32 2.36
C TRP A 385 11.16 -3.75 3.78
N THR A 386 9.87 -3.93 4.05
CA THR A 386 9.38 -4.22 5.41
C THR A 386 9.78 -5.60 5.92
N GLN A 387 10.04 -6.58 5.06
CA GLN A 387 10.57 -7.91 5.43
C GLN A 387 12.10 -7.95 5.34
N ASN A 388 12.77 -9.04 5.76
CA ASN A 388 14.24 -9.03 5.94
C ASN A 388 15.08 -9.28 4.68
N ARG A 389 14.51 -9.81 3.59
CA ARG A 389 15.32 -10.13 2.40
C ARG A 389 15.79 -8.85 1.72
N ARG A 390 17.06 -8.80 1.28
CA ARG A 390 17.66 -7.62 0.62
C ARG A 390 18.29 -7.84 -0.74
N ASN A 391 18.48 -9.09 -1.16
CA ASN A 391 19.11 -9.40 -2.44
C ASN A 391 18.15 -9.35 -3.65
N HIS A 392 17.21 -8.41 -3.65
CA HIS A 392 16.23 -8.19 -4.73
C HIS A 392 16.63 -7.05 -5.67
N GLY A 393 17.76 -6.39 -5.45
CA GLY A 393 18.26 -5.32 -6.32
C GLY A 393 17.43 -4.05 -6.24
N LEU A 394 16.80 -3.74 -5.10
CA LEU A 394 16.04 -2.49 -4.92
C LEU A 394 16.57 -1.74 -3.71
N ASP A 395 17.03 -0.52 -3.92
CA ASP A 395 17.28 0.43 -2.85
C ASP A 395 16.05 1.33 -2.70
N PHE A 396 15.24 1.10 -1.68
CA PHE A 396 13.99 1.85 -1.53
C PHE A 396 14.20 3.33 -1.27
N GLU A 397 15.29 3.74 -0.59
CA GLU A 397 15.58 5.16 -0.40
C GLU A 397 15.91 5.83 -1.74
N ALA A 398 16.81 5.21 -2.52
CA ALA A 398 17.19 5.74 -3.82
C ALA A 398 16.02 5.74 -4.83
N LEU A 399 15.17 4.71 -4.83
CA LEU A 399 14.02 4.63 -5.73
C LEU A 399 12.93 5.66 -5.36
N MET A 400 12.77 5.98 -4.07
CA MET A 400 11.85 7.04 -3.66
C MET A 400 12.40 8.44 -4.00
N GLU A 401 13.72 8.66 -3.92
CA GLU A 401 14.36 9.90 -4.37
C GLU A 401 14.21 10.07 -5.88
N LEU A 402 14.44 9.00 -6.64
CA LEU A 402 14.26 8.96 -8.10
C LEU A 402 12.82 9.24 -8.54
N SER A 403 11.83 8.82 -7.76
CA SER A 403 10.42 8.95 -8.16
C SER A 403 9.85 10.33 -7.81
N ASP A 404 9.03 10.90 -8.68
CA ASP A 404 8.31 12.17 -8.41
C ASP A 404 6.97 11.91 -7.69
N ILE A 405 6.48 10.67 -7.77
CA ILE A 405 5.30 10.14 -7.07
C ILE A 405 5.74 8.88 -6.31
N ILE A 406 5.30 8.70 -5.07
CA ILE A 406 5.54 7.47 -4.29
C ILE A 406 4.62 6.38 -4.84
N GLY A 407 5.07 5.70 -5.88
CA GLY A 407 4.38 4.56 -6.49
C GLY A 407 4.59 3.28 -5.67
N ASN A 408 3.57 2.45 -5.53
CA ASN A 408 3.66 1.13 -4.87
C ASN A 408 2.46 0.21 -5.22
N ASP A 409 2.45 -1.00 -4.66
CA ASP A 409 1.32 -1.94 -4.63
C ASP A 409 1.04 -2.50 -3.21
N VAL A 410 1.24 -1.67 -2.16
CA VAL A 410 1.13 -2.15 -0.77
C VAL A 410 -0.18 -2.90 -0.50
N GLY A 411 -0.09 -3.94 0.31
CA GLY A 411 -1.21 -4.77 0.71
C GLY A 411 -1.45 -4.75 2.21
N ALA A 412 -2.51 -5.44 2.62
CA ALA A 412 -2.87 -5.71 4.00
C ALA A 412 -3.50 -7.11 4.02
N ALA A 413 -2.75 -8.11 4.46
CA ALA A 413 -3.30 -9.47 4.55
C ALA A 413 -4.30 -9.56 5.71
N HIS A 414 -5.41 -10.26 5.56
CA HIS A 414 -6.47 -10.32 6.59
C HIS A 414 -7.02 -11.74 6.78
N HIS A 415 -6.83 -12.63 5.81
CA HIS A 415 -7.25 -14.01 5.92
C HIS A 415 -6.38 -14.92 5.05
N LYS A 416 -5.44 -15.61 5.69
CA LYS A 416 -4.50 -16.50 5.01
C LYS A 416 -5.19 -17.74 4.45
N LEU A 417 -4.87 -18.07 3.19
CA LEU A 417 -5.47 -19.21 2.49
C LEU A 417 -4.70 -20.54 2.68
N TRP A 418 -3.42 -20.49 3.03
CA TRP A 418 -2.57 -21.66 3.31
C TRP A 418 -1.27 -21.29 4.03
N GLY A 419 -0.57 -22.29 4.57
CA GLY A 419 0.70 -22.13 5.27
C GLY A 419 0.56 -21.92 6.77
N LYS A 420 1.68 -21.73 7.47
CA LYS A 420 1.69 -21.47 8.91
C LYS A 420 1.13 -20.06 9.20
N PRO A 421 0.47 -19.82 10.34
CA PRO A 421 0.05 -18.48 10.72
C PRO A 421 1.22 -17.48 10.69
N ASP A 422 0.99 -16.28 10.18
CA ASP A 422 1.95 -15.19 10.23
C ASP A 422 2.05 -14.62 11.66
N GLN A 423 3.17 -13.98 12.02
CA GLN A 423 3.40 -13.52 13.40
C GLN A 423 2.32 -12.56 13.91
N TRP A 424 1.83 -11.66 13.04
CA TRP A 424 0.78 -10.70 13.38
C TRP A 424 -0.52 -11.39 13.77
N GLU A 425 -0.79 -12.61 13.27
CA GLU A 425 -2.01 -13.36 13.60
C GLU A 425 -2.06 -13.75 15.08
N SER A 426 -0.98 -13.65 15.85
CA SER A 426 -1.03 -13.86 17.30
C SER A 426 -1.69 -12.68 18.05
N LYS A 427 -1.65 -11.46 17.49
CA LYS A 427 -2.07 -10.21 18.16
C LYS A 427 -3.21 -9.49 17.45
N TYR A 428 -3.14 -9.41 16.12
CA TYR A 428 -3.94 -8.53 15.29
C TYR A 428 -4.88 -9.29 14.35
N SER A 429 -5.82 -8.55 13.78
CA SER A 429 -6.86 -9.05 12.87
C SER A 429 -6.51 -8.91 11.39
N PHE A 430 -5.42 -8.21 11.07
CA PHE A 430 -4.84 -8.06 9.74
C PHE A 430 -3.35 -7.67 9.85
N ASP A 431 -2.63 -7.81 8.75
CA ASP A 431 -1.26 -7.35 8.58
C ASP A 431 -1.22 -5.85 8.29
N TRP A 432 -0.93 -5.08 9.33
CA TRP A 432 -0.80 -3.64 9.27
C TRP A 432 0.66 -3.17 9.10
N ARG A 433 1.64 -4.09 9.25
CA ARG A 433 3.07 -3.77 9.16
C ARG A 433 3.40 -3.20 7.80
N ASP A 434 3.02 -3.90 6.74
CA ASP A 434 3.33 -3.51 5.37
C ASP A 434 2.74 -2.13 5.07
N MET A 435 1.44 -1.94 5.30
CA MET A 435 0.74 -0.68 5.03
C MET A 435 1.27 0.50 5.86
N CYS A 436 1.30 0.39 7.19
CA CYS A 436 1.61 1.54 8.05
C CYS A 436 3.11 1.86 8.05
N MET A 437 3.96 0.84 8.24
CA MET A 437 5.40 1.06 8.40
C MET A 437 6.04 1.54 7.09
N SER A 438 5.64 1.01 5.93
CA SER A 438 6.22 1.44 4.67
C SER A 438 5.82 2.86 4.31
N TYR A 439 4.56 3.24 4.53
CA TYR A 439 4.13 4.62 4.26
C TYR A 439 4.78 5.62 5.21
N ASP A 440 4.95 5.27 6.49
CA ASP A 440 5.71 6.11 7.40
C ASP A 440 7.18 6.25 6.98
N PHE A 441 7.79 5.22 6.40
CA PHE A 441 9.13 5.30 5.80
C PHE A 441 9.15 6.18 4.55
N PHE A 442 8.29 5.94 3.57
CA PHE A 442 8.26 6.71 2.32
C PHE A 442 7.95 8.19 2.56
N LYS A 443 6.99 8.51 3.43
CA LYS A 443 6.67 9.90 3.82
C LYS A 443 7.72 10.52 4.73
N SER A 444 8.60 9.73 5.36
CA SER A 444 9.77 10.26 6.06
C SER A 444 10.87 10.70 5.09
N LEU A 445 11.03 9.96 3.98
CA LEU A 445 11.95 10.30 2.90
C LEU A 445 11.48 11.52 2.11
N HIS A 446 10.20 11.50 1.69
CA HIS A 446 9.60 12.50 0.80
C HIS A 446 8.19 12.90 1.25
N PRO A 447 8.06 13.73 2.30
CA PRO A 447 6.77 14.22 2.77
C PRO A 447 6.01 15.05 1.71
N GLU A 448 6.71 15.63 0.75
CA GLU A 448 6.20 16.50 -0.31
C GLU A 448 5.67 15.78 -1.56
N LYS A 449 5.83 14.45 -1.64
CA LYS A 449 5.36 13.64 -2.78
C LYS A 449 4.01 13.01 -2.47
N MET A 450 3.12 12.98 -3.45
CA MET A 450 1.88 12.20 -3.35
C MET A 450 2.19 10.70 -3.35
N VAL A 451 1.30 9.91 -2.76
CA VAL A 451 1.37 8.44 -2.79
C VAL A 451 0.32 7.88 -3.73
N PHE A 452 0.76 7.09 -4.71
CA PHE A 452 -0.11 6.39 -5.65
C PHE A 452 0.10 4.88 -5.56
N ASN A 453 -0.87 4.18 -4.99
CA ASN A 453 -0.88 2.73 -5.03
C ASN A 453 -1.52 2.24 -6.33
N THR A 454 -0.71 1.76 -7.27
CA THR A 454 -1.14 1.37 -8.62
C THR A 454 -1.66 -0.05 -8.73
N GLU A 455 -1.71 -0.79 -7.62
CA GLU A 455 -2.34 -2.11 -7.52
C GLU A 455 -2.59 -2.47 -6.04
N THR A 456 -3.59 -1.86 -5.39
CA THR A 456 -3.79 -2.11 -3.95
C THR A 456 -4.16 -3.57 -3.70
N HIS A 457 -3.44 -4.18 -2.76
CA HIS A 457 -3.61 -5.57 -2.34
C HIS A 457 -4.26 -5.71 -0.96
N TYR A 458 -5.09 -4.73 -0.57
CA TYR A 458 -5.84 -4.77 0.70
C TYR A 458 -6.96 -5.81 0.68
N LEU A 459 -7.66 -5.93 -0.44
CA LEU A 459 -8.84 -6.79 -0.57
C LEU A 459 -8.45 -8.23 -0.87
N SER A 460 -7.48 -8.44 -1.76
CA SER A 460 -7.08 -9.79 -2.10
C SER A 460 -5.66 -9.87 -2.63
N THR A 461 -5.03 -10.99 -2.27
CA THR A 461 -3.82 -11.48 -2.91
C THR A 461 -4.00 -12.95 -3.25
N ASN A 462 -2.98 -13.54 -3.87
CA ASN A 462 -2.94 -14.99 -4.01
C ASN A 462 -2.94 -15.70 -2.65
N ARG A 463 -2.38 -15.10 -1.58
CA ARG A 463 -2.22 -15.74 -0.26
C ARG A 463 -3.26 -15.33 0.77
N SER A 464 -3.95 -14.21 0.57
CA SER A 464 -4.94 -13.67 1.51
C SER A 464 -6.22 -13.28 0.81
N ARG A 465 -7.35 -13.91 1.17
CA ARG A 465 -8.68 -13.60 0.62
C ARG A 465 -9.77 -14.36 1.37
N LYS A 466 -10.97 -13.80 1.49
CA LYS A 466 -12.13 -14.48 2.09
C LYS A 466 -13.41 -14.01 1.40
N LEU A 467 -14.31 -14.93 1.00
CA LEU A 467 -15.56 -14.58 0.31
C LEU A 467 -16.47 -13.66 1.15
N ASP A 468 -16.68 -13.97 2.41
CA ASP A 468 -17.47 -13.18 3.37
C ASP A 468 -16.59 -12.13 4.08
N MET A 469 -15.86 -11.33 3.30
CA MET A 469 -15.03 -10.25 3.83
C MET A 469 -15.91 -9.19 4.49
N SER A 470 -15.52 -8.76 5.69
CA SER A 470 -16.26 -7.71 6.40
C SER A 470 -16.03 -6.35 5.73
N PRO A 471 -17.10 -5.58 5.42
CA PRO A 471 -16.96 -4.19 4.98
C PRO A 471 -16.20 -3.34 6.00
N LYS A 472 -16.32 -3.61 7.31
CA LYS A 472 -15.54 -2.89 8.33
C LYS A 472 -14.03 -3.02 8.13
N TYR A 473 -13.55 -4.19 7.70
CA TYR A 473 -12.14 -4.37 7.33
C TYR A 473 -11.77 -3.50 6.13
N VAL A 474 -12.62 -3.45 5.10
CA VAL A 474 -12.40 -2.62 3.91
C VAL A 474 -12.26 -1.16 4.30
N ARG A 475 -13.22 -0.64 5.07
CA ARG A 475 -13.18 0.72 5.60
C ARG A 475 -11.90 1.00 6.35
N MET A 476 -11.57 0.16 7.33
CA MET A 476 -10.39 0.33 8.15
C MET A 476 -9.10 0.32 7.31
N ALA A 477 -8.92 -0.62 6.39
CA ALA A 477 -7.71 -0.71 5.58
C ALA A 477 -7.53 0.52 4.68
N TYR A 478 -8.58 0.93 3.96
CA TYR A 478 -8.50 2.12 3.11
C TYR A 478 -8.36 3.39 3.95
N TRP A 479 -9.17 3.59 4.99
CA TRP A 479 -9.09 4.77 5.85
C TRP A 479 -7.70 4.96 6.44
N TRP A 480 -7.13 3.89 6.99
CA TRP A 480 -5.80 3.96 7.62
C TRP A 480 -4.67 4.17 6.61
N ALA A 481 -4.75 3.56 5.43
CA ALA A 481 -3.81 3.84 4.34
C ALA A 481 -3.78 5.33 3.97
N HIS A 482 -4.95 5.97 3.91
CA HIS A 482 -5.05 7.41 3.60
C HIS A 482 -4.53 8.28 4.75
N LEU A 483 -4.77 7.92 6.02
CA LEU A 483 -4.14 8.61 7.15
C LEU A 483 -2.61 8.51 7.17
N HIS A 484 -2.03 7.52 6.49
CA HIS A 484 -0.59 7.32 6.38
C HIS A 484 0.05 7.92 5.13
N GLY A 485 -0.75 8.43 4.19
CA GLY A 485 -0.23 9.16 3.04
C GLY A 485 -0.85 8.81 1.69
N LEU A 486 -1.68 7.76 1.58
CA LEU A 486 -2.28 7.36 0.31
C LEU A 486 -3.14 8.50 -0.28
N ASP A 487 -2.87 8.90 -1.52
CA ASP A 487 -3.64 9.94 -2.24
C ASP A 487 -4.51 9.34 -3.35
N ALA A 488 -4.01 8.33 -4.05
CA ALA A 488 -4.75 7.63 -5.11
C ALA A 488 -4.51 6.12 -5.08
N SER A 489 -5.49 5.35 -5.52
CA SER A 489 -5.37 3.89 -5.63
C SER A 489 -6.01 3.30 -6.88
N GLN A 490 -5.43 2.22 -7.38
CA GLN A 490 -6.06 1.30 -8.32
C GLN A 490 -6.15 -0.07 -7.66
N ALA A 491 -7.36 -0.52 -7.31
CA ALA A 491 -7.58 -1.74 -6.55
C ALA A 491 -7.50 -3.01 -7.39
N TRP A 492 -6.84 -4.03 -6.84
CA TRP A 492 -6.83 -5.36 -7.42
C TRP A 492 -8.13 -6.11 -7.03
N TYR A 493 -9.07 -6.38 -7.94
CA TYR A 493 -9.16 -6.02 -9.36
C TYR A 493 -10.56 -6.28 -9.91
N TRP A 494 -10.95 -5.58 -10.98
CA TRP A 494 -12.22 -5.78 -11.67
C TRP A 494 -12.04 -6.68 -12.90
N ALA A 495 -12.13 -7.98 -12.67
CA ALA A 495 -12.02 -9.01 -13.69
C ALA A 495 -13.37 -9.47 -14.26
N ARG A 496 -14.47 -8.80 -13.93
CA ARG A 496 -15.75 -8.93 -14.62
C ARG A 496 -15.80 -8.08 -15.90
N MET A 497 -16.44 -8.60 -16.93
CA MET A 497 -16.89 -7.87 -18.10
C MET A 497 -18.23 -7.18 -17.80
N ALA A 498 -18.72 -6.34 -18.72
CA ALA A 498 -19.96 -5.59 -18.51
C ALA A 498 -21.20 -6.50 -18.38
N ASP A 499 -21.17 -7.69 -19.00
CA ASP A 499 -22.22 -8.71 -18.95
C ASP A 499 -22.09 -9.66 -17.74
N GLY A 500 -21.13 -9.43 -16.85
CA GLY A 500 -20.85 -10.29 -15.69
C GLY A 500 -19.90 -11.46 -15.96
N ALA A 501 -19.51 -11.71 -17.21
CA ALA A 501 -18.56 -12.78 -17.51
C ALA A 501 -17.16 -12.45 -16.96
N PRO A 502 -16.40 -13.44 -16.46
CA PRO A 502 -15.00 -13.22 -16.12
C PRO A 502 -14.18 -12.93 -17.39
N LYS A 503 -13.21 -12.03 -17.28
CA LYS A 503 -12.19 -11.85 -18.32
C LYS A 503 -11.45 -13.16 -18.59
N HIS A 504 -11.08 -13.38 -19.85
CA HIS A 504 -10.33 -14.58 -20.26
C HIS A 504 -9.05 -14.83 -19.44
N ASN A 505 -8.41 -13.76 -18.95
CA ASN A 505 -7.20 -13.77 -18.14
C ASN A 505 -7.45 -13.47 -16.64
N ALA A 506 -8.67 -13.65 -16.14
CA ALA A 506 -9.00 -13.38 -14.74
C ALA A 506 -8.12 -14.19 -13.77
N GLY A 507 -7.77 -15.43 -14.10
CA GLY A 507 -6.81 -16.25 -13.36
C GLY A 507 -7.23 -16.63 -11.93
N LYS A 508 -6.29 -17.15 -11.13
CA LYS A 508 -6.53 -17.67 -9.77
C LYS A 508 -6.94 -16.60 -8.73
N GLY A 509 -6.75 -15.32 -9.05
CA GLY A 509 -7.15 -14.21 -8.19
C GLY A 509 -8.67 -14.02 -8.10
N TYR A 510 -9.45 -14.60 -9.02
CA TYR A 510 -10.81 -14.15 -9.32
C TYR A 510 -11.87 -14.61 -8.32
N ALA A 511 -12.10 -15.93 -8.24
CA ALA A 511 -13.17 -16.50 -7.43
C ALA A 511 -13.04 -16.04 -5.97
N ALA A 512 -14.12 -15.56 -5.34
CA ALA A 512 -14.14 -15.03 -3.97
C ALA A 512 -13.27 -13.79 -3.70
N SER A 513 -12.96 -13.00 -4.73
CA SER A 513 -12.43 -11.64 -4.58
C SER A 513 -13.57 -10.61 -4.60
N ASN A 514 -13.23 -9.31 -4.62
CA ASN A 514 -14.17 -8.21 -4.81
C ASN A 514 -15.13 -8.39 -6.00
N ASN A 515 -14.77 -9.21 -7.00
CA ASN A 515 -15.64 -9.53 -8.15
C ASN A 515 -16.94 -10.26 -7.75
N HIS A 516 -16.98 -10.84 -6.55
CA HIS A 516 -18.08 -11.61 -5.98
C HIS A 516 -18.62 -10.97 -4.68
N GLN A 517 -18.29 -9.70 -4.39
CA GLN A 517 -18.51 -9.08 -3.07
C GLN A 517 -19.09 -7.66 -3.21
N PRO A 518 -20.41 -7.52 -3.38
CA PRO A 518 -21.04 -6.22 -3.59
C PRO A 518 -20.76 -5.23 -2.47
N ARG A 519 -20.88 -5.65 -1.20
CA ARG A 519 -20.60 -4.77 -0.05
C ARG A 519 -19.14 -4.34 0.06
N VAL A 520 -18.20 -5.14 -0.43
CA VAL A 520 -16.78 -4.75 -0.46
C VAL A 520 -16.55 -3.64 -1.49
N VAL A 521 -17.11 -3.77 -2.70
CA VAL A 521 -17.00 -2.73 -3.74
C VAL A 521 -17.69 -1.43 -3.31
N ASN A 522 -18.88 -1.54 -2.71
CA ASN A 522 -19.59 -0.40 -2.14
C ASN A 522 -18.75 0.30 -1.05
N GLU A 523 -18.18 -0.46 -0.12
CA GLU A 523 -17.48 0.10 1.04
C GLU A 523 -16.17 0.81 0.67
N VAL A 524 -15.44 0.34 -0.35
CA VAL A 524 -14.29 1.10 -0.89
C VAL A 524 -14.75 2.50 -1.30
N THR A 525 -15.80 2.57 -2.11
CA THR A 525 -16.31 3.84 -2.64
C THR A 525 -16.88 4.73 -1.54
N ALA A 526 -17.64 4.14 -0.59
CA ALA A 526 -18.19 4.86 0.56
C ALA A 526 -17.10 5.43 1.48
N THR A 527 -16.01 4.69 1.67
CA THR A 527 -14.84 5.15 2.44
C THR A 527 -14.17 6.35 1.76
N LEU A 528 -13.99 6.31 0.44
CA LEU A 528 -13.44 7.43 -0.32
C LEU A 528 -14.35 8.67 -0.27
N MET A 529 -15.68 8.49 -0.27
CA MET A 529 -16.61 9.60 -0.05
C MET A 529 -16.43 10.24 1.33
N ASP A 530 -16.28 9.46 2.40
CA ASP A 530 -16.00 10.03 3.74
C ASP A 530 -14.64 10.73 3.83
N LEU A 531 -13.61 10.13 3.24
CA LEU A 531 -12.28 10.74 3.16
C LEU A 531 -12.34 12.09 2.42
N ASN A 532 -13.11 12.18 1.34
CA ASN A 532 -13.27 13.40 0.56
C ASN A 532 -14.13 14.46 1.25
N THR A 533 -15.09 14.06 2.08
CA THR A 533 -15.84 14.97 2.94
C THR A 533 -14.94 15.68 3.97
N HIS A 534 -13.88 15.01 4.42
CA HIS A 534 -12.95 15.50 5.44
C HIS A 534 -11.53 15.71 4.91
N SER A 535 -11.36 15.99 3.62
CA SER A 535 -10.08 15.83 2.95
C SER A 535 -8.95 16.71 3.48
N GLU A 536 -9.25 17.94 3.89
CA GLU A 536 -8.30 18.83 4.56
C GLU A 536 -7.79 18.25 5.88
N ALA A 537 -8.68 17.69 6.70
CA ALA A 537 -8.29 17.03 7.95
C ALA A 537 -7.41 15.80 7.68
N ILE A 538 -7.76 14.98 6.68
CA ILE A 538 -6.95 13.82 6.29
C ILE A 538 -5.56 14.26 5.80
N LYS A 539 -5.44 15.30 4.96
CA LYS A 539 -4.15 15.84 4.54
C LYS A 539 -3.33 16.38 5.71
N ASN A 540 -3.97 16.99 6.70
CA ASN A 540 -3.29 17.45 7.91
C ASN A 540 -2.74 16.27 8.74
N PHE A 541 -3.48 15.16 8.87
CA PHE A 541 -2.94 13.93 9.46
C PHE A 541 -1.72 13.39 8.70
N GLN A 542 -1.76 13.42 7.35
CA GLN A 542 -0.64 12.97 6.53
C GLN A 542 0.61 13.84 6.68
N ARG A 543 0.42 15.15 6.88
CA ARG A 543 1.50 16.17 6.98
C ARG A 543 1.99 16.38 8.41
N GLN A 544 1.38 15.74 9.40
CA GLN A 544 1.77 15.88 10.79
C GLN A 544 3.26 15.60 10.97
N GLU A 545 3.95 16.49 11.70
CA GLU A 545 5.36 16.31 12.01
C GLU A 545 5.59 14.97 12.71
N LYS A 546 6.67 14.28 12.32
CA LYS A 546 7.10 13.00 12.88
C LYS A 546 8.30 13.23 13.81
N PRO A 547 8.08 13.56 15.10
CA PRO A 547 9.15 13.97 16.01
C PRO A 547 10.03 12.82 16.51
N VAL A 548 9.51 11.58 16.49
CA VAL A 548 10.26 10.37 16.82
C VAL A 548 10.69 9.71 15.53
N ARG A 549 11.99 9.60 15.29
CA ARG A 549 12.54 8.93 14.10
C ARG A 549 13.23 7.63 14.47
N ILE A 550 12.91 6.54 13.78
CA ILE A 550 13.64 5.29 13.88
C ILE A 550 14.73 5.27 12.80
N PHE A 551 15.98 5.07 13.19
CA PHE A 551 17.08 5.00 12.23
C PHE A 551 17.04 3.68 11.46
N TYR A 552 17.03 3.79 10.13
CA TYR A 552 17.15 2.69 9.20
C TYR A 552 18.54 2.72 8.55
N SER A 553 19.20 1.56 8.49
CA SER A 553 20.46 1.37 7.78
C SER A 553 20.34 0.18 6.85
N GLU A 554 20.43 0.45 5.54
CA GLU A 554 20.50 -0.60 4.51
C GLU A 554 21.71 -1.52 4.73
N THR A 555 22.80 -0.97 5.30
CA THR A 555 24.00 -1.72 5.67
C THR A 555 23.71 -2.84 6.67
N SER A 556 23.02 -2.52 7.76
CA SER A 556 22.59 -3.54 8.73
C SER A 556 21.52 -4.46 8.16
N ALA A 557 20.58 -3.93 7.37
CA ALA A 557 19.52 -4.72 6.75
C ALA A 557 20.07 -5.79 5.80
N THR A 558 21.09 -5.44 5.00
CA THR A 558 21.73 -6.37 4.07
C THR A 558 22.48 -7.50 4.80
N GLN A 559 23.12 -7.18 5.92
CA GLN A 559 24.01 -8.10 6.63
C GLN A 559 23.33 -8.96 7.72
N LYS A 560 22.07 -8.69 8.07
CA LYS A 560 21.34 -9.42 9.11
C LYS A 560 20.07 -10.07 8.57
N ALA A 561 19.81 -11.29 9.02
CA ALA A 561 18.62 -12.05 8.63
C ALA A 561 17.31 -11.53 9.24
N ASP A 562 17.36 -10.70 10.29
CA ASP A 562 16.19 -10.29 11.09
C ASP A 562 16.10 -8.77 11.36
N HIS A 563 16.88 -7.93 10.65
CA HIS A 563 16.96 -6.50 10.96
C HIS A 563 15.60 -5.79 10.94
N MET A 564 14.75 -6.10 9.96
CA MET A 564 13.46 -5.45 9.84
C MET A 564 12.45 -5.93 10.87
N ASP A 565 12.58 -7.17 11.37
CA ASP A 565 11.76 -7.64 12.49
C ASP A 565 12.11 -6.90 13.77
N GLN A 566 13.41 -6.65 14.00
CA GLN A 566 13.88 -5.87 15.15
C GLN A 566 13.46 -4.40 15.05
N LEU A 567 13.46 -3.83 13.84
CA LEU A 567 12.97 -2.49 13.54
C LEU A 567 11.45 -2.40 13.75
N PHE A 568 10.70 -3.39 13.28
CA PHE A 568 9.25 -3.46 13.43
C PHE A 568 8.84 -3.62 14.91
N GLU A 569 9.56 -4.40 15.71
CA GLU A 569 9.29 -4.50 17.16
C GLU A 569 9.38 -3.13 17.85
N LEU A 570 10.38 -2.31 17.48
CA LEU A 570 10.50 -0.94 18.00
C LEU A 570 9.32 -0.08 17.53
N TYR A 571 9.00 -0.13 16.24
CA TYR A 571 7.88 0.61 15.66
C TYR A 571 6.54 0.22 16.32
N GLU A 572 6.24 -1.08 16.44
CA GLU A 572 5.07 -1.64 17.12
C GLU A 572 4.95 -1.14 18.57
N SER A 573 6.07 -1.11 19.32
CA SER A 573 6.07 -0.67 20.72
C SER A 573 5.66 0.79 20.93
N LEU A 574 5.76 1.61 19.89
CA LEU A 574 5.47 3.05 19.93
C LEU A 574 4.15 3.42 19.24
N TYR A 575 3.72 2.61 18.27
CA TYR A 575 2.63 2.94 17.34
C TYR A 575 1.28 3.19 18.01
N PHE A 576 1.00 2.48 19.11
CA PHE A 576 -0.27 2.55 19.84
C PHE A 576 -0.30 3.66 20.92
N GLU A 577 0.69 4.54 20.94
CA GLU A 577 0.79 5.66 21.90
C GLU A 577 0.27 7.00 21.33
N GLY A 578 -0.28 7.00 20.11
CA GLY A 578 -0.77 8.22 19.45
C GLY A 578 0.33 9.17 18.97
N LEU A 579 1.58 8.69 18.96
CA LEU A 579 2.75 9.44 18.51
C LEU A 579 2.93 9.32 17.00
N PRO A 580 3.14 10.42 16.27
CA PRO A 580 3.55 10.35 14.86
C PRO A 580 5.00 9.85 14.76
N ILE A 581 5.17 8.65 14.21
CA ILE A 581 6.48 8.01 14.04
C ILE A 581 6.94 8.17 12.60
N GLY A 582 8.24 8.40 12.44
CA GLY A 582 8.91 8.40 11.15
C GLY A 582 10.22 7.65 11.21
N PHE A 583 10.97 7.75 10.12
CA PHE A 583 12.29 7.14 9.97
C PHE A 583 13.35 8.20 9.70
N ALA A 584 14.58 7.85 10.04
CA ALA A 584 15.78 8.60 9.68
C ALA A 584 16.75 7.66 8.96
N THR A 585 17.47 8.20 7.99
CA THR A 585 18.61 7.58 7.31
C THR A 585 19.79 8.55 7.43
N ALA A 586 21.00 8.12 7.08
CA ALA A 586 22.12 9.05 7.03
C ALA A 586 21.86 10.22 6.06
N HIS A 587 21.28 9.95 4.89
CA HIS A 587 20.93 10.99 3.92
C HIS A 587 19.93 12.01 4.50
N LEU A 588 18.88 11.55 5.20
CA LEU A 588 17.93 12.44 5.84
C LEU A 588 18.57 13.26 6.97
N MET A 589 19.40 12.65 7.81
CA MET A 589 20.10 13.35 8.90
C MET A 589 21.03 14.44 8.39
N GLU A 590 21.69 14.20 7.26
CA GLU A 590 22.59 15.16 6.63
C GLU A 590 21.84 16.41 6.16
N ARG A 591 20.72 16.20 5.44
CA ARG A 591 19.87 17.26 4.85
C ARG A 591 18.98 17.98 5.86
N THR A 592 18.81 17.41 7.04
CA THR A 592 17.97 18.00 8.07
C THR A 592 18.64 19.25 8.67
N ALA A 593 17.98 20.40 8.50
CA ALA A 593 18.45 21.68 9.02
C ALA A 593 18.26 21.79 10.55
N LYS A 594 17.08 21.37 11.04
CA LYS A 594 16.75 21.35 12.47
C LYS A 594 16.61 19.89 12.93
N PRO A 595 17.46 19.40 13.84
CA PRO A 595 17.34 18.05 14.35
C PRO A 595 15.93 17.75 14.88
N TRP A 596 15.41 16.57 14.55
CA TRP A 596 14.21 16.04 15.20
C TRP A 596 14.40 15.94 16.71
N PRO A 597 13.31 15.98 17.50
CA PRO A 597 13.37 15.82 18.95
C PRO A 597 14.14 14.59 19.43
N VAL A 598 13.99 13.44 18.76
CA VAL A 598 14.78 12.23 19.09
C VAL A 598 14.87 11.26 17.92
N VAL A 599 16.06 10.65 17.75
CA VAL A 599 16.27 9.49 16.87
C VAL A 599 16.53 8.24 17.72
N LEU A 600 15.94 7.11 17.33
CA LEU A 600 16.09 5.81 17.98
C LEU A 600 16.91 4.87 17.10
N ILE A 601 17.92 4.22 17.67
CA ILE A 601 18.76 3.23 16.98
C ILE A 601 18.74 1.92 17.76
N LYS A 602 17.95 0.94 17.29
CA LYS A 602 17.86 -0.41 17.87
C LYS A 602 18.52 -1.41 16.93
N ASP A 603 19.32 -2.31 17.50
CA ASP A 603 19.91 -3.49 16.88
C ASP A 603 20.45 -3.28 15.46
N THR A 604 21.21 -2.18 15.30
CA THR A 604 21.85 -1.72 14.04
C THR A 604 23.37 -1.80 14.18
N PRO A 605 23.98 -3.00 14.22
CA PRO A 605 25.39 -3.19 14.56
C PRO A 605 26.37 -2.72 13.48
N ARG A 606 25.98 -2.81 12.20
CA ARG A 606 26.84 -2.51 11.05
C ARG A 606 26.33 -1.28 10.31
N ILE A 607 27.20 -0.29 10.15
CA ILE A 607 26.93 0.94 9.40
C ILE A 607 28.18 1.29 8.59
N THR A 608 28.08 2.03 7.50
CA THR A 608 29.25 2.53 6.79
C THR A 608 29.97 3.63 7.59
N ALA A 609 31.21 3.94 7.19
CA ALA A 609 31.92 5.11 7.71
C ALA A 609 31.16 6.42 7.46
N ALA A 610 30.52 6.56 6.29
CA ALA A 610 29.70 7.73 5.95
C ALA A 610 28.45 7.85 6.84
N GLU A 611 27.73 6.74 7.09
CA GLU A 611 26.61 6.71 8.03
C GLU A 611 27.06 7.11 9.44
N ARG A 612 28.24 6.64 9.87
CA ARG A 612 28.83 7.00 11.15
C ARG A 612 29.13 8.50 11.24
N GLU A 613 29.79 9.06 10.22
CA GLU A 613 30.12 10.48 10.16
C GLU A 613 28.86 11.34 10.20
N CYS A 614 27.81 10.93 9.48
CA CYS A 614 26.53 11.61 9.49
C CYS A 614 25.89 11.59 10.90
N ILE A 615 25.88 10.44 11.58
CA ILE A 615 25.40 10.34 12.97
C ILE A 615 26.17 11.30 13.89
N GLN A 616 27.50 11.38 13.76
CA GLN A 616 28.32 12.31 14.53
C GLN A 616 28.01 13.78 14.20
N ALA A 617 27.79 14.11 12.93
CA ALA A 617 27.42 15.44 12.49
C ALA A 617 26.03 15.84 13.03
N TYR A 618 25.06 14.92 12.99
CA TYR A 618 23.72 15.13 13.56
C TYR A 618 23.76 15.42 15.06
N LEU A 619 24.55 14.65 15.82
CA LEU A 619 24.79 14.89 17.24
C LEU A 619 25.43 16.27 17.50
N LYS A 620 26.42 16.67 16.70
CA LYS A 620 27.07 18.00 16.81
C LYS A 620 26.11 19.16 16.51
N LYS A 621 25.09 18.95 15.66
CA LYS A 621 24.02 19.92 15.40
C LYS A 621 23.02 20.04 16.57
N GLY A 622 23.21 19.30 17.67
CA GLY A 622 22.32 19.28 18.83
C GLY A 622 21.22 18.22 18.75
N GLY A 623 21.30 17.29 17.80
CA GLY A 623 20.39 16.16 17.76
C GLY A 623 20.57 15.20 18.94
N GLU A 624 19.48 14.59 19.38
CA GLU A 624 19.48 13.58 20.43
C GLU A 624 19.21 12.19 19.83
N ILE A 625 20.01 11.22 20.27
CA ILE A 625 19.93 9.83 19.82
C ILE A 625 19.84 8.93 21.05
N ILE A 626 18.85 8.04 21.06
CA ILE A 626 18.75 6.93 22.00
C ILE A 626 19.13 5.65 21.26
N THR A 627 20.05 4.88 21.80
CA THR A 627 20.53 3.63 21.18
C THR A 627 20.62 2.49 22.18
N ASP A 628 20.74 1.25 21.69
CA ASP A 628 21.02 0.09 22.52
C ASP A 628 22.51 -0.26 22.58
N GLY A 629 22.85 -1.25 23.41
CA GLY A 629 24.21 -1.76 23.52
C GLY A 629 24.70 -2.54 22.30
N LYS A 630 23.86 -2.83 21.30
CA LYS A 630 24.17 -3.68 20.14
C LYS A 630 24.49 -2.87 18.88
N SER A 631 24.08 -1.61 18.83
CA SER A 631 24.20 -0.78 17.63
C SER A 631 25.55 -0.07 17.49
N LEU A 632 25.86 0.35 16.26
CA LEU A 632 26.99 1.22 15.90
C LEU A 632 28.37 0.61 16.25
N LYS A 633 28.56 -0.69 15.99
CA LYS A 633 29.74 -1.45 16.44
C LYS A 633 30.83 -1.57 15.40
N SER A 634 30.45 -1.74 14.14
CA SER A 634 31.40 -2.04 13.08
C SER A 634 30.98 -1.44 11.76
N ASP A 635 31.91 -1.45 10.82
CA ASP A 635 31.64 -1.11 9.43
C ASP A 635 30.79 -2.19 8.72
N GLU A 636 30.51 -1.96 7.43
CA GLU A 636 29.77 -2.90 6.57
C GLU A 636 30.40 -4.30 6.51
N TYR A 637 31.71 -4.41 6.72
CA TYR A 637 32.51 -5.64 6.63
C TYR A 637 32.78 -6.27 8.00
N GLY A 638 32.24 -5.71 9.09
CA GLY A 638 32.42 -6.23 10.44
C GLY A 638 33.70 -5.77 11.14
N ARG A 639 34.45 -4.82 10.58
CA ARG A 639 35.62 -4.23 11.24
C ARG A 639 35.15 -3.21 12.29
N PRO A 640 35.65 -3.28 13.54
CA PRO A 640 35.11 -2.50 14.64
C PRO A 640 35.33 -0.99 14.47
N PHE A 641 34.35 -0.20 14.90
CA PHE A 641 34.49 1.24 15.08
C PHE A 641 34.85 1.60 16.53
N PRO A 642 35.58 2.71 16.75
CA PRO A 642 35.61 3.35 18.04
C PRO A 642 34.20 3.77 18.49
N ALA A 643 33.89 3.64 19.79
CA ALA A 643 32.62 4.10 20.33
C ALA A 643 32.43 5.62 20.09
N ILE A 644 31.23 6.04 19.68
CA ILE A 644 30.86 7.46 19.63
C ILE A 644 30.68 7.95 21.07
N ARG A 645 31.35 9.04 21.45
CA ARG A 645 31.16 9.71 22.73
C ARG A 645 30.62 11.11 22.49
N HIS A 646 29.35 11.33 22.82
CA HIS A 646 28.69 12.62 22.71
C HIS A 646 27.56 12.73 23.76
N PRO A 647 27.35 13.89 24.41
CA PRO A 647 26.29 14.05 25.42
C PRO A 647 24.88 13.75 24.89
N GLY A 648 24.62 14.05 23.61
CA GLY A 648 23.35 13.75 22.94
C GLY A 648 23.15 12.28 22.54
N LEU A 649 24.12 11.39 22.79
CA LEU A 649 23.98 9.96 22.51
C LEU A 649 23.76 9.19 23.82
N LYS A 650 22.53 8.73 24.05
CA LYS A 650 22.14 7.94 25.22
C LYS A 650 22.07 6.46 24.88
N THR A 651 22.92 5.64 25.48
CA THR A 651 22.83 4.16 25.37
C THR A 651 21.99 3.59 26.50
N LEU A 652 20.95 2.84 26.16
CA LEU A 652 20.06 2.21 27.12
C LEU A 652 20.68 0.93 27.72
N PRO A 653 20.56 0.72 29.05
CA PRO A 653 20.86 -0.56 29.66
C PRO A 653 19.79 -1.60 29.26
N PRO A 654 20.09 -2.91 29.30
CA PRO A 654 19.16 -3.97 28.86
C PRO A 654 17.78 -3.98 29.55
N ALA A 655 17.67 -3.43 30.77
CA ALA A 655 16.43 -3.38 31.53
C ALA A 655 15.51 -2.20 31.16
N GLN A 656 15.97 -1.22 30.37
CA GLN A 656 15.17 -0.07 29.94
C GLN A 656 14.64 -0.28 28.52
N THR A 657 13.40 0.12 28.28
CA THR A 657 12.75 0.04 26.96
C THR A 657 12.73 1.39 26.27
N PHE A 658 12.83 1.37 24.94
CA PHE A 658 12.69 2.59 24.12
C PHE A 658 11.36 3.29 24.36
N GLN A 659 10.25 2.55 24.46
CA GLN A 659 8.91 3.10 24.72
C GLN A 659 8.87 3.95 26.01
N LYS A 660 9.44 3.43 27.10
CA LYS A 660 9.48 4.16 28.38
C LYS A 660 10.28 5.45 28.25
N GLU A 661 11.44 5.38 27.62
CA GLU A 661 12.33 6.52 27.42
C GLU A 661 11.70 7.59 26.52
N VAL A 662 11.05 7.20 25.42
CA VAL A 662 10.30 8.11 24.54
C VAL A 662 9.16 8.78 25.32
N SER A 663 8.40 8.04 26.13
CA SER A 663 7.28 8.61 26.90
C SER A 663 7.70 9.67 27.93
N GLN A 664 8.97 9.64 28.36
CA GLN A 664 9.53 10.54 29.37
C GLN A 664 10.41 11.64 28.75
N HIS A 665 10.62 11.62 27.43
CA HIS A 665 11.52 12.52 26.74
C HIS A 665 11.06 13.97 26.81
N ALA A 666 11.89 14.86 27.35
CA ALA A 666 11.51 16.25 27.61
C ALA A 666 11.09 16.99 26.33
N ALA A 667 11.82 16.82 25.24
CA ALA A 667 11.51 17.46 23.95
C ALA A 667 10.21 16.97 23.30
N LEU A 668 9.67 15.82 23.74
CA LEU A 668 8.42 15.27 23.21
C LEU A 668 7.18 15.72 24.00
N LYS A 669 7.34 16.37 25.16
CA LYS A 669 6.20 16.80 26.00
C LYS A 669 5.17 17.64 25.24
N ALA A 670 5.63 18.52 24.34
CA ALA A 670 4.75 19.34 23.51
C ALA A 670 4.14 18.59 22.31
N ALA A 671 4.77 17.48 21.88
CA ALA A 671 4.30 16.66 20.77
C ALA A 671 3.38 15.51 21.22
N LEU A 672 3.37 15.19 22.51
CA LEU A 672 2.46 14.21 23.08
C LEU A 672 1.01 14.73 23.05
N PRO A 673 0.03 13.88 22.66
CA PRO A 673 -1.36 14.27 22.65
C PRO A 673 -1.86 14.73 24.02
N LYS A 674 -2.59 15.85 24.06
CA LYS A 674 -3.24 16.39 25.29
C LYS A 674 -4.29 15.42 25.86
N ILE A 675 -4.94 14.67 24.98
CA ILE A 675 -5.90 13.61 25.29
C ILE A 675 -5.33 12.29 24.80
N LYS A 676 -5.43 11.27 25.64
CA LYS A 676 -5.06 9.89 25.34
C LYS A 676 -6.30 9.05 25.09
N VAL A 677 -6.16 8.09 24.18
CA VAL A 677 -7.10 6.96 24.08
C VAL A 677 -6.63 5.88 25.05
N VAL A 678 -7.49 5.51 25.99
CA VAL A 678 -7.27 4.39 26.92
C VAL A 678 -8.10 3.21 26.43
N GLU A 679 -7.45 2.07 26.23
CA GLU A 679 -8.10 0.81 25.86
C GLU A 679 -8.14 -0.17 27.03
N GLU A 680 -9.25 -0.87 27.19
CA GLU A 680 -9.45 -1.92 28.18
C GLU A 680 -9.61 -3.27 27.46
N ASN A 681 -8.48 -3.90 27.13
CA ASN A 681 -8.46 -5.15 26.35
C ASN A 681 -7.99 -6.38 27.15
N GLY A 682 -7.54 -6.21 28.40
CA GLY A 682 -7.05 -7.29 29.28
C GLY A 682 -5.76 -7.98 28.81
N LYS A 683 -5.02 -7.42 27.85
CA LYS A 683 -3.83 -8.02 27.24
C LYS A 683 -2.55 -7.29 27.64
N ALA A 684 -1.41 -7.97 27.50
CA ALA A 684 -0.08 -7.40 27.71
C ALA A 684 0.38 -6.48 26.56
N PHE A 685 -0.42 -6.35 25.51
CA PHE A 685 -0.13 -5.54 24.33
C PHE A 685 -1.35 -4.74 23.92
N LYS A 686 -1.09 -3.65 23.20
CA LYS A 686 -2.11 -2.73 22.69
C LYS A 686 -2.68 -3.18 21.36
N THR A 687 -3.95 -2.86 21.13
CA THR A 687 -4.69 -3.21 19.91
C THR A 687 -5.43 -2.05 19.29
N VAL A 688 -5.61 -0.94 20.02
CA VAL A 688 -6.28 0.25 19.54
C VAL A 688 -5.26 1.22 18.95
N ALA A 689 -5.20 1.28 17.62
CA ALA A 689 -4.41 2.27 16.91
C ALA A 689 -5.17 3.60 16.89
N TRP A 690 -4.47 4.71 17.11
CA TRP A 690 -5.09 6.02 17.06
C TRP A 690 -4.12 7.10 16.60
N LYS A 691 -4.66 8.10 15.91
CA LYS A 691 -3.97 9.34 15.52
C LYS A 691 -4.81 10.52 15.98
N SER A 692 -4.15 11.60 16.35
CA SER A 692 -4.83 12.83 16.80
C SER A 692 -4.20 14.06 16.19
N MET A 693 -5.01 15.09 15.99
CA MET A 693 -4.54 16.42 15.59
C MET A 693 -5.41 17.51 16.22
N GLU A 694 -4.83 18.69 16.38
CA GLU A 694 -5.55 19.91 16.72
C GLU A 694 -5.70 20.73 15.43
N THR A 695 -6.92 21.13 15.08
CA THR A 695 -7.16 22.00 13.92
C THR A 695 -6.71 23.44 14.23
N PRO A 696 -6.52 24.30 13.22
CA PRO A 696 -6.21 25.71 13.45
C PRO A 696 -7.25 26.44 14.32
N GLU A 697 -8.49 25.98 14.33
CA GLU A 697 -9.60 26.50 15.14
C GLU A 697 -9.65 25.92 16.57
N GLY A 698 -8.69 25.06 16.94
CA GLY A 698 -8.59 24.47 18.28
C GLY A 698 -9.42 23.19 18.49
N LYS A 699 -10.01 22.62 17.44
CA LYS A 699 -10.76 21.36 17.54
C LYS A 699 -9.81 20.17 17.64
N LEU A 700 -10.10 19.21 18.51
CA LEU A 700 -9.31 18.00 18.65
C LEU A 700 -9.96 16.85 17.89
N LEU A 701 -9.32 16.44 16.79
CA LEU A 701 -9.80 15.36 15.93
C LEU A 701 -9.02 14.08 16.21
N PHE A 702 -9.73 12.96 16.28
CA PHE A 702 -9.16 11.63 16.50
C PHE A 702 -9.65 10.66 15.45
N SER A 703 -8.74 9.87 14.90
CA SER A 703 -9.10 8.62 14.25
C SER A 703 -8.64 7.46 15.11
N VAL A 704 -9.54 6.54 15.41
CA VAL A 704 -9.30 5.41 16.33
C VAL A 704 -9.81 4.13 15.69
N ALA A 705 -9.01 3.07 15.71
CA ALA A 705 -9.37 1.78 15.13
C ALA A 705 -8.91 0.61 15.98
N ASN A 706 -9.77 -0.41 16.07
CA ASN A 706 -9.43 -1.68 16.72
C ASN A 706 -8.73 -2.61 15.72
N PHE A 707 -7.42 -2.75 15.85
CA PHE A 707 -6.61 -3.70 15.07
C PHE A 707 -6.64 -5.10 15.67
N GLY A 708 -7.13 -5.24 16.90
CA GLY A 708 -7.29 -6.51 17.60
C GLY A 708 -8.39 -7.40 17.01
N LYS A 709 -8.48 -8.62 17.54
CA LYS A 709 -9.46 -9.62 17.10
C LYS A 709 -10.77 -9.57 17.87
N ASP A 710 -10.74 -8.99 19.07
CA ASP A 710 -11.81 -8.98 20.03
C ASP A 710 -12.36 -7.55 20.19
N PRO A 711 -13.64 -7.38 20.56
CA PRO A 711 -14.15 -6.08 20.96
C PRO A 711 -13.31 -5.48 22.10
N VAL A 712 -13.16 -4.16 22.09
CA VAL A 712 -12.39 -3.42 23.10
C VAL A 712 -13.15 -2.16 23.49
N ASP A 713 -13.22 -1.91 24.78
CA ASP A 713 -13.78 -0.67 25.31
C ASP A 713 -12.69 0.40 25.33
N ILE A 714 -13.02 1.60 24.86
CA ILE A 714 -12.13 2.74 24.83
C ILE A 714 -12.75 3.95 25.54
N SER A 715 -11.89 4.80 26.09
CA SER A 715 -12.27 6.12 26.60
C SER A 715 -11.22 7.17 26.25
N PHE A 716 -11.66 8.42 26.11
CA PHE A 716 -10.78 9.57 25.93
C PHE A 716 -10.48 10.20 27.29
N ARG A 717 -9.21 10.43 27.60
CA ARG A 717 -8.78 10.98 28.90
C ARG A 717 -7.71 12.04 28.75
N ARG A 718 -7.82 13.11 29.52
CA ARG A 718 -6.77 14.12 29.66
C ARG A 718 -5.52 13.51 30.32
N ALA A 719 -4.39 14.21 30.24
CA ALA A 719 -3.13 13.78 30.84
C ALA A 719 -3.20 13.53 32.37
N ASP A 720 -4.12 14.20 33.08
CA ASP A 720 -4.38 14.01 34.52
C ASP A 720 -5.31 12.84 34.85
N GLY A 721 -5.83 12.14 33.82
CA GLY A 721 -6.74 11.00 33.95
C GLY A 721 -8.23 11.34 33.87
N THR A 722 -8.59 12.63 33.81
CA THR A 722 -9.99 13.09 33.71
C THR A 722 -10.63 12.60 32.41
N PRO A 723 -11.80 11.94 32.45
CA PRO A 723 -12.55 11.55 31.25
C PRO A 723 -13.02 12.75 30.41
N CYS A 724 -12.95 12.63 29.09
CA CYS A 724 -13.61 13.52 28.14
C CYS A 724 -14.85 12.79 27.57
N THR A 725 -16.05 13.31 27.84
CA THR A 725 -17.30 12.64 27.47
C THR A 725 -17.99 13.24 26.26
N ALA A 726 -17.67 14.49 25.89
CA ALA A 726 -18.15 15.11 24.66
C ALA A 726 -17.36 14.59 23.44
N VAL A 727 -17.84 13.49 22.86
CA VAL A 727 -17.24 12.84 21.68
C VAL A 727 -18.28 12.77 20.58
N THR A 728 -18.02 13.36 19.42
CA THR A 728 -18.98 13.43 18.30
C THR A 728 -18.42 12.76 17.06
N ASP A 729 -19.20 11.89 16.40
CA ASP A 729 -18.85 11.30 15.11
C ASP A 729 -18.79 12.36 14.00
N MET A 730 -17.69 12.44 13.27
CA MET A 730 -17.51 13.45 12.23
C MET A 730 -18.28 13.15 10.93
N ASN A 731 -18.60 11.88 10.65
CA ASN A 731 -19.29 11.47 9.43
C ASN A 731 -20.82 11.59 9.56
N LEU A 732 -21.36 11.42 10.77
CA LEU A 732 -22.81 11.36 11.05
C LEU A 732 -23.29 12.35 12.13
N SER A 733 -22.38 13.15 12.71
CA SER A 733 -22.65 14.20 13.70
C SER A 733 -23.47 13.73 14.91
N PHE A 734 -23.34 12.47 15.31
CA PHE A 734 -24.03 11.92 16.47
C PHE A 734 -23.07 11.80 17.68
N PRO A 735 -23.56 12.00 18.91
CA PRO A 735 -22.74 11.88 20.11
C PRO A 735 -22.48 10.41 20.46
N TYR A 736 -21.24 10.11 20.83
CA TYR A 736 -20.84 8.82 21.38
C TYR A 736 -21.00 8.81 22.91
N PRO A 737 -21.33 7.64 23.51
CA PRO A 737 -21.21 7.48 24.96
C PRO A 737 -19.75 7.64 25.42
N ALA A 738 -19.57 7.98 26.70
CA ALA A 738 -18.25 8.17 27.31
C ALA A 738 -17.30 6.96 27.18
N ILE A 739 -17.86 5.75 27.15
CA ILE A 739 -17.15 4.51 26.87
C ILE A 739 -17.67 3.97 25.55
N ILE A 740 -16.77 3.81 24.58
CA ILE A 740 -17.10 3.33 23.24
C ILE A 740 -16.55 1.91 23.10
N GLN A 741 -17.41 0.95 22.77
CA GLN A 741 -16.96 -0.39 22.42
C GLN A 741 -16.65 -0.48 20.93
N LEU A 742 -15.38 -0.65 20.58
CA LEU A 742 -14.94 -0.89 19.21
C LEU A 742 -14.87 -2.38 18.91
N LYS A 743 -15.72 -2.86 17.99
CA LYS A 743 -15.66 -4.25 17.49
C LYS A 743 -14.43 -4.45 16.61
N LYS A 744 -14.16 -5.72 16.27
CA LYS A 744 -13.12 -6.08 15.29
C LYS A 744 -13.28 -5.27 14.00
N TYR A 745 -12.18 -4.66 13.53
CA TYR A 745 -12.12 -3.76 12.36
C TYR A 745 -12.91 -2.45 12.48
N GLU A 746 -13.53 -2.15 13.62
CA GLU A 746 -14.27 -0.91 13.78
C GLU A 746 -13.29 0.27 13.89
N SER A 747 -13.56 1.30 13.10
CA SER A 747 -12.81 2.55 13.08
C SER A 747 -13.78 3.72 13.19
N ILE A 748 -13.45 4.69 14.03
CA ILE A 748 -14.21 5.92 14.23
C ILE A 748 -13.36 7.14 13.90
N PHE A 749 -14.02 8.21 13.47
CA PHE A 749 -13.41 9.52 13.26
C PHE A 749 -14.25 10.55 14.02
N VAL A 750 -13.66 11.16 15.05
CA VAL A 750 -14.41 11.92 16.06
C VAL A 750 -13.76 13.26 16.37
N GLU A 751 -14.60 14.23 16.74
CA GLU A 751 -14.20 15.43 17.46
C GLU A 751 -14.37 15.19 18.96
N VAL A 752 -13.37 15.56 19.75
CA VAL A 752 -13.39 15.46 21.22
C VAL A 752 -13.26 16.86 21.80
N ASP A 753 -14.29 17.31 22.52
CA ASP A 753 -14.24 18.57 23.26
C ASP A 753 -13.71 18.28 24.68
N PRO A 754 -12.50 18.78 25.02
CA PRO A 754 -11.95 18.53 26.34
C PRO A 754 -12.73 19.28 27.43
N GLU A 755 -13.30 20.46 27.15
CA GLU A 755 -13.87 21.37 28.15
C GLU A 755 -15.33 21.06 28.47
N LYS A 756 -16.04 20.45 27.53
CA LYS A 756 -17.44 20.06 27.70
C LYS A 756 -17.56 18.64 28.28
N GLN A 757 -18.35 18.50 29.33
CA GLN A 757 -18.81 17.21 29.83
C GLN A 757 -20.26 17.02 29.41
N GLU A 758 -20.55 15.97 28.64
CA GLU A 758 -21.92 15.50 28.49
C GLU A 758 -22.35 14.79 29.78
N LEU A 759 -23.54 15.19 30.27
CA LEU A 759 -24.16 14.71 31.52
C LEU A 759 -24.67 13.28 31.43
#